data_AF-A0A9D6J6W8-F1
#
_entry.id   AF-A0A9D6J6W8-F1
#
_cell.length_a   1.000
_cell.length_b   1.000
_cell.length_c   1.000
_cell.angle_alpha   90.00
_cell.angle_beta   90.00
_cell.angle_gamma   90.00
#
_symmetry.space_group_name_H-M   'P 1'
#
loop_
_entity.id
_entity.type
_entity.pdbx_description
1 polymer ?
#
loop_
_entity_poly.entity_id
_entity_poly.type
_entity_poly.pdbx_seq_one_letter_code
_entity_poly.pdbx_strand_id
1 'polypeptide(L)'
;MSFLRFRRGSPFVIVIVFAAVLSIFLMMIGRLRQGYLTLMSKSGRDFLATTVGETGLNCIFAEFRIDNDYHTHDLYKPISDPPWVKPIKKRESSIKSIGADLYVSGVKEGVYGGGTQFGQFKAHIAKILGKNLKKTKTLRESQMFVRVEVMAHVGDEKHPEDDSYRRVSALVEKRSPISEYLLYDGEMLDIALGPYEKSKNVFSTGRLYGYQWITFSALNGKDEGSQLSEMEKIETPGMIQAFKDTPVKFANNNEITVTKYNDSTNYLKFNPYDGFIVDGSHGGHSIKLTHLPKEDILAKAKKKNGGGLIIETATFKKSAWKNPYDTGTDYYDIDFGEFRVGQTDSDTPPPDDGDPGDEDNPIPPPTGSDDPPEIKAVKGEKLLLYSKVPLRVWGCPDRTTTIFCEKDLVIGGDFNQNPEKAQDYPDSKFQNYKSFYPKAPINGKGNYKIGALLMSMERILIDVSRPTLFLKNEAKPFFMTCLAKALWPVSTAIEDETRENLCPMDPSKRQGIFGLNTSGGARFTVIFSLYKDLPTAPDGDPNYENKVIDIKGFFTPKSDGKPHFGIKDSAFRKKITWEIVHSFRDDGNLSRDELDRIFEMAWKQAIKEEAEGPSASMGPMGLINPLFDEAQKNFDSSPKKLGIFSPEITINASLVSTTRRSATWKAANGNQKVFDEIGNAPANTDNILEYLKPPRFIIERVYGSEIRIATGEPKYFISGNFSGTAFLRRRIWDPSLTGGAYQPKALPFVFNLLTFREDTATKKEFDNF
;
A
#
# COMPACT_ATOMS: atom_id res chain seq x y z
N MET A 1 -84.85 -12.46 58.83
CA MET A 1 -84.26 -13.64 59.52
C MET A 1 -83.51 -14.48 58.48
N SER A 2 -82.39 -15.09 58.87
CA SER A 2 -81.64 -16.15 58.17
C SER A 2 -81.19 -15.91 56.70
N PHE A 3 -79.94 -15.47 56.54
CA PHE A 3 -79.11 -15.69 55.36
C PHE A 3 -78.32 -17.01 55.51
N LEU A 4 -77.76 -17.57 54.41
CA LEU A 4 -76.96 -18.82 54.32
C LEU A 4 -77.83 -20.10 54.41
N ARG A 5 -77.62 -21.20 53.66
CA ARG A 5 -76.53 -21.73 52.78
C ARG A 5 -77.22 -22.63 51.69
N PHE A 6 -76.60 -23.29 50.71
CA PHE A 6 -75.21 -23.57 50.33
C PHE A 6 -75.15 -23.99 48.83
N ARG A 7 -74.15 -23.55 48.03
CA ARG A 7 -73.38 -24.43 47.12
C ARG A 7 -72.11 -23.73 46.63
N ARG A 8 -70.97 -24.43 46.69
CA ARG A 8 -69.64 -23.90 46.35
C ARG A 8 -69.47 -23.82 44.83
N GLY A 9 -69.37 -22.61 44.28
CA GLY A 9 -68.72 -22.42 42.99
C GLY A 9 -67.25 -22.79 43.13
N SER A 10 -66.77 -23.77 42.37
CA SER A 10 -65.37 -24.18 42.44
C SER A 10 -64.47 -23.09 41.83
N PRO A 11 -63.47 -22.54 42.56
CA PRO A 11 -62.56 -21.54 42.00
C PRO A 11 -61.86 -22.03 40.73
N PHE A 12 -61.58 -23.33 40.65
CA PHE A 12 -61.01 -23.97 39.46
C PHE A 12 -61.88 -23.81 38.21
N VAL A 13 -63.22 -23.84 38.32
CA VAL A 13 -64.09 -23.68 37.15
C VAL A 13 -64.00 -22.25 36.62
N ILE A 14 -63.95 -21.25 37.50
CA ILE A 14 -63.77 -19.85 37.09
C ILE A 14 -62.39 -19.65 36.45
N VAL A 15 -61.32 -20.21 37.04
CA VAL A 15 -59.96 -20.14 36.48
C VAL A 15 -59.85 -20.85 35.13
N ILE A 16 -60.47 -22.02 34.96
CA ILE A 16 -60.50 -22.76 33.69
C ILE A 16 -61.25 -21.99 32.61
N VAL A 17 -62.41 -21.40 32.93
CA VAL A 17 -63.17 -20.56 31.99
C VAL A 17 -62.37 -19.30 31.62
N PHE A 18 -61.72 -18.66 32.59
CA PHE A 18 -60.89 -17.48 32.32
C PHE A 18 -59.66 -17.82 31.46
N ALA A 19 -59.00 -18.96 31.73
CA ALA A 19 -57.89 -19.45 30.91
C ALA A 19 -58.34 -19.85 29.50
N ALA A 20 -59.53 -20.44 29.34
CA ALA A 20 -60.11 -20.76 28.03
C ALA A 20 -60.44 -19.49 27.24
N VAL A 21 -61.08 -18.49 27.87
CA VAL A 21 -61.38 -17.19 27.23
C VAL A 21 -60.09 -16.46 26.87
N LEU A 22 -59.09 -16.44 27.76
CA LEU A 22 -57.78 -15.85 27.47
C LEU A 22 -57.07 -16.58 26.32
N SER A 23 -57.16 -17.91 26.25
CA SER A 23 -56.60 -18.71 25.16
C SER A 23 -57.30 -18.45 23.82
N ILE A 24 -58.62 -18.30 23.82
CA ILE A 24 -59.42 -17.92 22.65
C ILE A 24 -59.07 -16.48 22.21
N PHE A 25 -58.88 -15.56 23.16
CA PHE A 25 -58.51 -14.18 22.88
C PHE A 25 -57.08 -14.06 22.33
N LEU A 26 -56.13 -14.84 22.88
CA LEU A 26 -54.77 -14.96 22.34
C LEU A 26 -54.76 -15.63 20.95
N MET A 27 -55.60 -16.65 20.71
CA MET A 27 -55.82 -17.20 19.37
C MET A 27 -56.42 -16.18 18.40
N MET A 28 -57.38 -15.36 18.82
CA MET A 28 -57.94 -14.28 18.00
C MET A 28 -56.90 -13.20 17.71
N ILE A 29 -56.08 -12.78 18.68
CA ILE A 29 -54.99 -11.83 18.45
C ILE A 29 -53.94 -12.42 17.51
N GLY A 30 -53.59 -13.70 17.65
CA GLY A 30 -52.72 -14.42 16.72
C GLY A 30 -53.28 -14.45 15.29
N ARG A 31 -54.57 -14.78 15.14
CA ARG A 31 -55.26 -14.77 13.84
C ARG A 31 -55.44 -13.36 13.26
N LEU A 32 -55.65 -12.33 14.08
CA LEU A 32 -55.73 -10.93 13.64
C LEU A 32 -54.36 -10.42 13.18
N ARG A 33 -53.27 -10.81 13.85
CA ARG A 33 -51.90 -10.54 13.38
C ARG A 33 -51.60 -11.25 12.05
N GLN A 34 -52.03 -12.50 11.88
CA GLN A 34 -51.89 -13.22 10.60
C GLN A 34 -52.76 -12.64 9.49
N GLY A 35 -54.01 -12.26 9.79
CA GLY A 35 -54.96 -11.68 8.84
C GLY A 35 -54.66 -10.24 8.42
N TYR A 36 -53.65 -9.59 9.01
CA TYR A 36 -53.20 -8.25 8.61
C TYR A 36 -52.74 -8.21 7.15
N LEU A 37 -52.07 -9.26 6.67
CA LEU A 37 -51.65 -9.40 5.27
C LEU A 37 -52.85 -9.57 4.32
N THR A 38 -53.83 -10.40 4.70
CA THR A 38 -55.05 -10.64 3.92
C THR A 38 -55.93 -9.38 3.85
N LEU A 39 -55.99 -8.59 4.93
CA LEU A 39 -56.76 -7.33 5.03
C LEU A 39 -56.09 -6.11 4.36
N MET A 40 -54.81 -6.19 3.96
CA MET A 40 -54.17 -5.11 3.23
C MET A 40 -54.68 -4.99 1.80
N SER A 41 -54.69 -3.77 1.26
CA SER A 41 -54.98 -3.56 -0.16
C SER A 41 -53.89 -4.17 -1.04
N LYS A 42 -54.21 -4.52 -2.29
CA LYS A 42 -53.23 -5.02 -3.25
C LYS A 42 -52.04 -4.06 -3.43
N SER A 43 -52.29 -2.74 -3.42
CA SER A 43 -51.23 -1.72 -3.44
C SER A 43 -50.33 -1.74 -2.20
N GLY A 44 -50.86 -2.10 -1.03
CA GLY A 44 -50.07 -2.26 0.19
C GLY A 44 -49.22 -3.53 0.16
N ARG A 45 -49.78 -4.66 -0.33
CA ARG A 45 -49.02 -5.90 -0.56
C ARG A 45 -47.92 -5.73 -1.60
N ASP A 46 -48.20 -5.00 -2.69
CA ASP A 46 -47.22 -4.61 -3.72
C ASP A 46 -46.04 -3.81 -3.15
N PHE A 47 -46.31 -2.79 -2.34
CA PHE A 47 -45.28 -2.00 -1.67
C PHE A 47 -44.44 -2.84 -0.68
N LEU A 48 -45.08 -3.76 0.05
CA LEU A 48 -44.38 -4.70 0.94
C LEU A 48 -43.54 -5.71 0.16
N ALA A 49 -44.02 -6.23 -0.98
CA ALA A 49 -43.25 -7.14 -1.83
C ALA A 49 -42.00 -6.45 -2.38
N THR A 50 -42.11 -5.18 -2.76
CA THR A 50 -40.96 -4.33 -3.13
C THR A 50 -39.97 -4.20 -1.97
N THR A 51 -40.45 -3.85 -0.78
CA THR A 51 -39.64 -3.75 0.45
C THR A 51 -38.93 -5.07 0.82
N VAL A 52 -39.59 -6.23 0.62
CA VAL A 52 -38.99 -7.56 0.81
C VAL A 52 -37.92 -7.85 -0.25
N GLY A 53 -38.13 -7.42 -1.50
CA GLY A 53 -37.13 -7.49 -2.57
C GLY A 53 -35.89 -6.62 -2.28
N GLU A 54 -36.10 -5.40 -1.82
CA GLU A 54 -35.02 -4.50 -1.36
C GLU A 54 -34.29 -5.07 -0.14
N THR A 55 -35.00 -5.75 0.77
CA THR A 55 -34.37 -6.46 1.90
C THR A 55 -33.41 -7.55 1.39
N GLY A 56 -33.84 -8.36 0.42
CA GLY A 56 -32.97 -9.35 -0.24
C GLY A 56 -31.75 -8.73 -0.91
N LEU A 57 -31.91 -7.60 -1.61
CA LEU A 57 -30.80 -6.85 -2.20
C LEU A 57 -29.82 -6.32 -1.13
N ASN A 58 -30.32 -5.82 0.01
CA ASN A 58 -29.50 -5.36 1.12
C ASN A 58 -28.73 -6.51 1.80
N CYS A 59 -29.34 -7.70 1.94
CA CYS A 59 -28.64 -8.91 2.39
C CYS A 59 -27.45 -9.23 1.48
N ILE A 60 -27.62 -9.11 0.16
CA ILE A 60 -26.55 -9.37 -0.82
C ILE A 60 -25.40 -8.36 -0.71
N PHE A 61 -25.70 -7.08 -0.52
CA PHE A 61 -24.67 -6.08 -0.21
C PHE A 61 -23.97 -6.33 1.14
N ALA A 62 -24.64 -6.96 2.10
CA ALA A 62 -24.03 -7.36 3.37
C ALA A 62 -23.14 -8.61 3.24
N GLU A 63 -23.51 -9.58 2.39
CA GLU A 63 -22.64 -10.70 2.01
C GLU A 63 -21.37 -10.20 1.30
N PHE A 64 -21.51 -9.34 0.29
CA PHE A 64 -20.36 -8.75 -0.45
C PHE A 64 -19.34 -8.04 0.46
N ARG A 65 -19.79 -7.45 1.57
CA ARG A 65 -18.92 -6.78 2.54
C ARG A 65 -18.01 -7.74 3.30
N ILE A 66 -18.46 -8.97 3.53
CA ILE A 66 -17.70 -10.00 4.24
C ILE A 66 -16.89 -10.85 3.25
N ASP A 67 -17.53 -11.23 2.14
CA ASP A 67 -16.95 -12.05 1.07
C ASP A 67 -17.12 -11.33 -0.28
N ASN A 68 -16.04 -10.70 -0.75
CA ASN A 68 -16.02 -9.94 -2.01
C ASN A 68 -16.30 -10.82 -3.25
N ASP A 69 -16.31 -12.14 -3.12
CA ASP A 69 -16.67 -13.08 -4.18
C ASP A 69 -17.88 -13.94 -3.77
N TYR A 70 -18.78 -13.41 -2.95
CA TYR A 70 -20.12 -13.98 -2.80
C TYR A 70 -20.86 -13.95 -4.14
N HIS A 71 -21.41 -15.09 -4.54
CA HIS A 71 -22.23 -15.26 -5.74
C HIS A 71 -23.07 -16.53 -5.59
N THR A 72 -24.10 -16.66 -6.43
CA THR A 72 -24.93 -17.87 -6.50
C THR A 72 -24.70 -18.68 -7.78
N HIS A 73 -24.23 -18.01 -8.84
CA HIS A 73 -23.83 -18.59 -10.11
C HIS A 73 -22.51 -17.97 -10.55
N ASP A 74 -21.61 -18.74 -11.18
CA ASP A 74 -20.30 -18.23 -11.59
C ASP A 74 -20.43 -17.00 -12.50
N LEU A 75 -21.35 -17.06 -13.47
CA LEU A 75 -21.45 -16.12 -14.59
C LEU A 75 -22.90 -15.85 -15.01
N TYR A 76 -23.16 -14.58 -15.36
CA TYR A 76 -24.34 -14.14 -16.09
C TYR A 76 -23.98 -13.92 -17.56
N LYS A 77 -24.72 -14.58 -18.46
CA LYS A 77 -24.57 -14.46 -19.91
C LYS A 77 -25.92 -14.04 -20.52
N PRO A 78 -26.10 -12.77 -20.91
CA PRO A 78 -27.39 -12.25 -21.41
C PRO A 78 -27.96 -12.97 -22.66
N ILE A 79 -27.14 -13.77 -23.34
CA ILE A 79 -27.44 -14.41 -24.63
C ILE A 79 -27.63 -15.95 -24.47
N SER A 80 -27.36 -16.53 -23.30
CA SER A 80 -27.61 -17.97 -23.06
C SER A 80 -28.98 -18.24 -22.44
N ASP A 81 -29.48 -19.45 -22.64
CA ASP A 81 -30.68 -19.96 -21.98
C ASP A 81 -30.31 -21.25 -21.20
N PRO A 82 -30.38 -21.26 -19.86
CA PRO A 82 -30.63 -20.09 -19.00
C PRO A 82 -29.48 -19.06 -19.04
N PRO A 83 -29.74 -17.78 -18.70
CA PRO A 83 -28.71 -16.74 -18.65
C PRO A 83 -27.82 -16.85 -17.40
N TRP A 84 -28.27 -17.60 -16.40
CA TRP A 84 -27.54 -17.91 -15.17
C TRP A 84 -26.78 -19.22 -15.34
N VAL A 85 -25.44 -19.17 -15.25
CA VAL A 85 -24.57 -20.28 -15.66
C VAL A 85 -23.74 -20.79 -14.48
N LYS A 86 -23.70 -22.13 -14.32
CA LYS A 86 -23.04 -22.87 -13.23
C LYS A 86 -23.56 -22.45 -11.83
N PRO A 87 -24.73 -22.97 -11.39
CA PRO A 87 -25.25 -22.72 -10.03
C PRO A 87 -24.36 -23.34 -8.95
N ILE A 88 -24.15 -22.62 -7.85
CA ILE A 88 -23.52 -23.16 -6.64
C ILE A 88 -24.51 -24.07 -5.91
N LYS A 89 -24.12 -25.34 -5.72
CA LYS A 89 -24.92 -26.36 -5.01
C LYS A 89 -25.27 -25.98 -3.57
N LYS A 90 -24.28 -25.52 -2.79
CA LYS A 90 -24.47 -25.02 -1.42
C LYS A 90 -23.42 -23.98 -1.05
N ARG A 91 -23.83 -22.86 -0.46
CA ARG A 91 -22.96 -21.89 0.23
C ARG A 91 -23.70 -21.37 1.46
N GLU A 92 -23.01 -21.24 2.59
CA GLU A 92 -23.64 -20.70 3.80
C GLU A 92 -23.74 -19.17 3.72
N SER A 93 -24.66 -18.59 4.51
CA SER A 93 -24.81 -17.14 4.65
C SER A 93 -23.77 -16.62 5.63
N SER A 94 -23.06 -15.54 5.30
CA SER A 94 -22.10 -14.89 6.21
C SER A 94 -22.82 -14.03 7.25
N ILE A 95 -24.04 -13.58 6.92
CA ILE A 95 -24.92 -12.83 7.83
C ILE A 95 -25.84 -13.77 8.62
N LYS A 96 -26.30 -13.32 9.79
CA LYS A 96 -27.15 -14.09 10.72
C LYS A 96 -28.60 -13.62 10.67
N SER A 97 -29.53 -14.57 10.81
CA SER A 97 -30.95 -14.28 11.02
C SER A 97 -31.19 -13.49 12.32
N ILE A 98 -32.16 -12.57 12.29
CA ILE A 98 -32.57 -11.72 13.40
C ILE A 98 -34.04 -12.05 13.74
N GLY A 99 -34.22 -13.01 14.64
CA GLY A 99 -35.54 -13.40 15.16
C GLY A 99 -36.54 -13.76 14.05
N ALA A 100 -37.72 -13.14 14.09
CA ALA A 100 -38.73 -13.24 13.03
C ALA A 100 -38.65 -12.08 12.01
N ASP A 101 -37.83 -11.07 12.27
CA ASP A 101 -37.75 -9.85 11.45
C ASP A 101 -36.95 -10.09 10.16
N LEU A 102 -35.90 -10.90 10.23
CA LEU A 102 -35.11 -11.34 9.08
C LEU A 102 -34.62 -12.78 9.26
N TYR A 103 -34.86 -13.65 8.29
CA TYR A 103 -34.20 -14.94 8.17
C TYR A 103 -33.49 -15.09 6.83
N VAL A 104 -32.39 -15.84 6.83
CA VAL A 104 -31.57 -16.16 5.65
C VAL A 104 -31.19 -17.63 5.66
N SER A 105 -31.13 -18.27 4.49
CA SER A 105 -30.78 -19.69 4.34
C SER A 105 -29.44 -19.94 3.63
N GLY A 106 -28.78 -18.87 3.13
CA GLY A 106 -27.62 -19.01 2.25
C GLY A 106 -28.03 -19.44 0.84
N VAL A 107 -27.06 -19.94 0.07
CA VAL A 107 -27.27 -20.45 -1.30
C VAL A 107 -27.53 -21.96 -1.28
N LYS A 108 -28.57 -22.39 -2.01
CA LYS A 108 -28.83 -23.80 -2.34
C LYS A 108 -29.24 -23.91 -3.81
N GLU A 109 -28.57 -24.77 -4.56
CA GLU A 109 -28.79 -25.01 -6.00
C GLU A 109 -28.96 -23.71 -6.82
N GLY A 110 -28.08 -22.72 -6.59
CA GLY A 110 -28.09 -21.44 -7.30
C GLY A 110 -29.00 -20.34 -6.71
N VAL A 111 -29.87 -20.65 -5.73
CA VAL A 111 -30.80 -19.68 -5.13
C VAL A 111 -30.32 -19.24 -3.74
N TYR A 112 -30.13 -17.94 -3.52
CA TYR A 112 -29.98 -17.35 -2.19
C TYR A 112 -31.36 -17.05 -1.59
N GLY A 113 -31.70 -17.69 -0.46
CA GLY A 113 -33.04 -17.57 0.14
C GLY A 113 -33.08 -16.78 1.44
N GLY A 114 -34.21 -16.13 1.70
CA GLY A 114 -34.50 -15.47 2.96
C GLY A 114 -35.90 -14.87 3.02
N GLY A 115 -36.17 -14.06 4.04
CA GLY A 115 -37.45 -13.38 4.20
C GLY A 115 -37.59 -12.63 5.51
N THR A 116 -38.77 -12.06 5.72
CA THR A 116 -39.18 -11.32 6.92
C THR A 116 -40.50 -11.89 7.43
N GLN A 117 -41.04 -11.36 8.54
CA GLN A 117 -42.39 -11.68 9.01
C GLN A 117 -43.52 -11.36 8.00
N PHE A 118 -43.25 -10.59 6.94
CA PHE A 118 -44.24 -10.17 5.94
C PHE A 118 -44.19 -10.96 4.63
N GLY A 119 -43.08 -11.65 4.34
CA GLY A 119 -42.89 -12.30 3.04
C GLY A 119 -41.50 -12.91 2.87
N GLN A 120 -41.29 -13.54 1.71
CA GLN A 120 -40.06 -14.29 1.38
C GLN A 120 -39.39 -13.72 0.12
N PHE A 121 -38.07 -13.89 0.02
CA PHE A 121 -37.31 -13.57 -1.18
C PHE A 121 -36.39 -14.73 -1.62
N LYS A 122 -36.17 -14.79 -2.93
CA LYS A 122 -35.18 -15.61 -3.61
C LYS A 122 -34.27 -14.68 -4.40
N ALA A 123 -32.98 -14.96 -4.50
CA ALA A 123 -32.06 -14.12 -5.26
C ALA A 123 -30.97 -14.88 -6.03
N HIS A 124 -30.63 -14.32 -7.19
CA HIS A 124 -29.52 -14.72 -8.05
C HIS A 124 -28.47 -13.63 -8.13
N ILE A 125 -27.20 -14.04 -8.08
CA ILE A 125 -26.02 -13.16 -8.05
C ILE A 125 -24.96 -13.79 -8.95
N ALA A 126 -24.46 -13.04 -9.95
CA ALA A 126 -23.39 -13.52 -10.83
C ALA A 126 -22.61 -12.39 -11.50
N LYS A 127 -21.35 -12.67 -11.85
CA LYS A 127 -20.48 -11.72 -12.58
C LYS A 127 -20.89 -11.64 -14.05
N ILE A 128 -20.88 -10.45 -14.63
CA ILE A 128 -21.16 -10.23 -16.07
C ILE A 128 -19.83 -10.29 -16.83
N LEU A 129 -19.79 -11.06 -17.92
CA LEU A 129 -18.62 -11.11 -18.81
C LEU A 129 -18.46 -9.81 -19.61
N GLY A 130 -17.52 -8.96 -19.19
CA GLY A 130 -17.03 -7.81 -19.95
C GLY A 130 -15.73 -8.09 -20.71
N LYS A 131 -15.28 -7.13 -21.51
CA LYS A 131 -13.93 -7.08 -22.09
C LYS A 131 -13.21 -5.83 -21.57
N ASN A 132 -11.95 -5.96 -21.18
CA ASN A 132 -11.15 -4.81 -20.74
C ASN A 132 -10.87 -3.88 -21.92
N LEU A 133 -10.94 -2.57 -21.70
CA LEU A 133 -10.63 -1.57 -22.72
C LEU A 133 -9.14 -1.23 -22.71
N LYS A 134 -8.48 -1.32 -23.88
CA LYS A 134 -7.05 -0.96 -24.02
C LYS A 134 -6.70 0.50 -23.63
N LYS A 135 -7.71 1.36 -23.45
CA LYS A 135 -7.56 2.77 -23.07
C LYS A 135 -7.57 3.02 -21.56
N THR A 136 -8.02 2.06 -20.77
CA THR A 136 -8.03 2.15 -19.31
C THR A 136 -6.98 1.18 -18.77
N LYS A 137 -5.94 1.70 -18.12
CA LYS A 137 -4.90 0.87 -17.49
C LYS A 137 -5.32 0.49 -16.06
N THR A 138 -6.03 1.37 -15.33
CA THR A 138 -6.31 1.14 -13.91
C THR A 138 -7.61 0.38 -13.60
N LEU A 139 -8.53 0.30 -14.57
CA LEU A 139 -9.74 -0.53 -14.47
C LEU A 139 -9.55 -1.92 -15.08
N ARG A 140 -10.26 -2.91 -14.54
CA ARG A 140 -10.46 -4.23 -15.15
C ARG A 140 -11.94 -4.43 -15.45
N GLU A 141 -12.46 -3.79 -16.50
CA GLU A 141 -13.89 -3.76 -16.79
C GLU A 141 -14.52 -5.16 -16.94
N SER A 142 -13.75 -6.20 -17.30
CA SER A 142 -14.20 -7.60 -17.37
C SER A 142 -14.56 -8.22 -16.03
N GLN A 143 -14.17 -7.62 -14.90
CA GLN A 143 -14.43 -8.10 -13.54
C GLN A 143 -15.27 -7.12 -12.70
N MET A 144 -15.66 -5.98 -13.28
CA MET A 144 -16.30 -4.86 -12.57
C MET A 144 -17.81 -4.98 -12.40
N PHE A 145 -18.52 -5.81 -13.15
CA PHE A 145 -20.00 -5.78 -13.15
C PHE A 145 -20.61 -7.08 -12.62
N VAL A 146 -21.57 -6.93 -11.71
CA VAL A 146 -22.33 -8.02 -11.10
C VAL A 146 -23.81 -7.78 -11.36
N ARG A 147 -24.49 -8.81 -11.89
CA ARG A 147 -25.96 -8.84 -12.01
C ARG A 147 -26.53 -9.40 -10.72
N VAL A 148 -27.53 -8.72 -10.17
CA VAL A 148 -28.33 -9.21 -9.05
C VAL A 148 -29.79 -9.17 -9.47
N GLU A 149 -30.52 -10.26 -9.26
CA GLU A 149 -31.97 -10.30 -9.40
C GLU A 149 -32.57 -10.91 -8.13
N VAL A 150 -33.58 -10.26 -7.57
CA VAL A 150 -34.31 -10.71 -6.38
C VAL A 150 -35.78 -10.84 -6.75
N MET A 151 -36.37 -12.01 -6.54
CA MET A 151 -37.82 -12.19 -6.57
C MET A 151 -38.36 -12.24 -5.15
N ALA A 152 -39.42 -11.46 -4.90
CA ALA A 152 -40.07 -11.34 -3.60
C ALA A 152 -41.54 -11.72 -3.70
N HIS A 153 -42.06 -12.31 -2.63
CA HIS A 153 -43.44 -12.73 -2.46
C HIS A 153 -43.99 -12.24 -1.11
N VAL A 154 -45.14 -11.57 -1.14
CA VAL A 154 -45.92 -11.16 0.03
C VAL A 154 -47.38 -11.59 -0.18
N GLY A 155 -47.86 -12.48 0.68
CA GLY A 155 -49.10 -13.21 0.44
C GLY A 155 -49.37 -14.24 1.53
N ASP A 156 -50.55 -14.88 1.48
CA ASP A 156 -50.91 -15.99 2.37
C ASP A 156 -51.06 -17.34 1.66
N GLU A 157 -50.80 -17.36 0.34
CA GLU A 157 -50.84 -18.51 -0.59
C GLU A 157 -52.22 -19.19 -0.74
N LYS A 158 -53.22 -18.79 0.07
CA LYS A 158 -54.59 -19.32 0.01
C LYS A 158 -55.44 -18.58 -1.01
N HIS A 159 -55.08 -17.33 -1.29
CA HIS A 159 -55.68 -16.49 -2.32
C HIS A 159 -54.59 -15.99 -3.30
N PRO A 160 -54.09 -16.85 -4.21
CA PRO A 160 -53.00 -16.51 -5.13
C PRO A 160 -53.27 -15.32 -6.07
N GLU A 161 -54.54 -14.98 -6.29
CA GLU A 161 -55.02 -13.79 -6.98
C GLU A 161 -54.71 -12.47 -6.26
N ASP A 162 -54.58 -12.55 -4.94
CA ASP A 162 -54.37 -11.45 -4.01
C ASP A 162 -52.92 -11.30 -3.54
N ASP A 163 -52.13 -12.39 -3.60
CA ASP A 163 -50.68 -12.39 -3.37
C ASP A 163 -49.95 -11.41 -4.31
N SER A 164 -48.86 -10.81 -3.84
CA SER A 164 -48.00 -9.95 -4.64
C SER A 164 -46.63 -10.55 -4.88
N TYR A 165 -46.20 -10.48 -6.14
CA TYR A 165 -44.89 -10.93 -6.61
C TYR A 165 -44.16 -9.76 -7.29
N ARG A 166 -42.92 -9.50 -6.88
CA ARG A 166 -42.06 -8.43 -7.41
C ARG A 166 -40.68 -8.95 -7.78
N ARG A 167 -40.11 -8.43 -8.86
CA ARG A 167 -38.72 -8.67 -9.26
C ARG A 167 -37.93 -7.37 -9.18
N VAL A 168 -36.92 -7.35 -8.32
CA VAL A 168 -35.91 -6.29 -8.27
C VAL A 168 -34.70 -6.73 -9.08
N SER A 169 -34.38 -5.97 -10.13
CA SER A 169 -33.23 -6.17 -11.01
C SER A 169 -32.19 -5.09 -10.76
N ALA A 170 -30.97 -5.46 -10.35
CA ALA A 170 -29.89 -4.51 -10.07
C ALA A 170 -28.64 -4.80 -10.90
N LEU A 171 -27.92 -3.73 -11.26
CA LEU A 171 -26.56 -3.77 -11.77
C LEU A 171 -25.64 -3.16 -10.72
N VAL A 172 -24.69 -3.95 -10.24
CA VAL A 172 -23.73 -3.57 -9.19
C VAL A 172 -22.34 -3.45 -9.79
N GLU A 173 -21.66 -2.36 -9.47
CA GLU A 173 -20.27 -2.10 -9.84
C GLU A 173 -19.34 -2.52 -8.69
N LYS A 174 -18.46 -3.48 -8.94
CA LYS A 174 -17.36 -3.93 -8.08
C LYS A 174 -16.10 -3.16 -8.45
N ARG A 175 -15.63 -2.29 -7.56
CA ARG A 175 -14.42 -1.45 -7.70
C ARG A 175 -13.36 -1.85 -6.68
N SER A 176 -12.08 -1.79 -7.00
CA SER A 176 -11.00 -1.91 -6.01
C SER A 176 -10.16 -0.65 -6.00
N PRO A 177 -10.34 0.26 -5.03
CA PRO A 177 -9.60 1.52 -5.01
C PRO A 177 -8.08 1.34 -5.13
N ILE A 178 -7.56 0.22 -4.62
CA ILE A 178 -6.14 -0.18 -4.67
C ILE A 178 -5.60 -0.32 -6.09
N SER A 179 -6.32 -1.00 -6.99
CA SER A 179 -5.85 -1.14 -8.37
C SER A 179 -6.08 0.12 -9.20
N GLU A 180 -7.01 0.97 -8.76
CA GLU A 180 -7.59 2.02 -9.59
C GLU A 180 -7.00 3.42 -9.38
N TYR A 181 -6.68 3.78 -8.13
CA TYR A 181 -6.26 5.12 -7.73
C TYR A 181 -4.80 5.14 -7.27
N LEU A 182 -4.06 6.14 -7.75
CA LEU A 182 -2.75 6.48 -7.22
C LEU A 182 -2.86 7.02 -5.79
N LEU A 183 -3.83 7.91 -5.56
CA LEU A 183 -4.17 8.43 -4.25
C LEU A 183 -5.67 8.37 -3.99
N TYR A 184 -6.02 7.86 -2.82
CA TYR A 184 -7.38 7.83 -2.29
C TYR A 184 -7.31 8.20 -0.81
N ASP A 185 -8.04 9.22 -0.34
CA ASP A 185 -8.00 9.62 1.08
C ASP A 185 -9.29 9.31 1.88
N GLY A 186 -10.39 8.94 1.20
CA GLY A 186 -11.66 8.61 1.85
C GLY A 186 -12.37 9.79 2.56
N GLU A 187 -11.69 10.92 2.72
CA GLU A 187 -12.16 12.20 3.26
C GLU A 187 -11.69 13.40 2.42
N MET A 188 -10.49 13.93 2.62
CA MET A 188 -9.99 15.16 1.95
C MET A 188 -8.59 14.95 1.38
N LEU A 189 -8.53 14.69 0.07
CA LEU A 189 -7.28 14.49 -0.64
C LEU A 189 -6.62 15.84 -0.96
N ASP A 190 -5.49 16.14 -0.33
CA ASP A 190 -4.68 17.34 -0.59
C ASP A 190 -3.32 16.91 -1.12
N ILE A 191 -2.96 17.36 -2.33
CA ILE A 191 -1.80 16.83 -3.05
C ILE A 191 -0.51 17.64 -2.87
N ALA A 192 -0.40 18.44 -1.81
CA ALA A 192 0.81 19.18 -1.46
C ALA A 192 1.82 18.30 -0.68
N LEU A 193 2.62 17.51 -1.40
CA LEU A 193 3.44 16.45 -0.78
C LEU A 193 4.95 16.75 -0.63
N GLY A 194 5.42 18.01 -0.71
CA GLY A 194 6.84 18.32 -0.42
C GLY A 194 7.25 19.75 -0.79
N PRO A 195 8.11 20.45 -0.01
CA PRO A 195 8.29 21.89 -0.11
C PRO A 195 9.42 22.29 -1.09
N TYR A 196 9.40 21.79 -2.33
CA TYR A 196 10.55 21.95 -3.23
C TYR A 196 10.48 23.21 -4.11
N GLU A 197 11.53 24.04 -4.03
CA GLU A 197 11.60 25.36 -4.67
C GLU A 197 12.04 25.32 -6.15
N LYS A 198 12.69 24.23 -6.62
CA LYS A 198 13.21 24.15 -8.01
C LYS A 198 12.34 23.32 -8.98
N SER A 199 11.43 22.48 -8.51
CA SER A 199 10.53 21.70 -9.39
C SER A 199 9.25 21.23 -8.69
N LYS A 200 8.18 21.03 -9.46
CA LYS A 200 6.90 20.51 -8.95
C LYS A 200 7.01 19.07 -8.46
N ASN A 201 6.26 18.74 -7.42
CA ASN A 201 5.91 17.37 -7.05
C ASN A 201 5.13 16.73 -8.22
N VAL A 202 5.36 15.45 -8.49
CA VAL A 202 4.86 14.78 -9.70
C VAL A 202 4.04 13.57 -9.33
N PHE A 203 2.83 13.52 -9.89
CA PHE A 203 1.95 12.37 -9.92
C PHE A 203 1.93 11.83 -11.35
N SER A 204 2.28 10.56 -11.53
CA SER A 204 2.32 9.93 -12.86
C SER A 204 1.46 8.69 -12.91
N THR A 205 0.58 8.68 -13.90
CA THR A 205 -0.37 7.62 -14.23
C THR A 205 -1.44 7.39 -13.15
N GLY A 206 -2.65 7.01 -13.58
CA GLY A 206 -3.71 6.54 -12.68
C GLY A 206 -4.74 7.59 -12.29
N ARG A 207 -5.42 7.38 -11.15
CA ARG A 207 -6.58 8.17 -10.72
C ARG A 207 -6.42 8.81 -9.36
N LEU A 208 -7.17 9.88 -9.09
CA LEU A 208 -7.22 10.56 -7.79
C LEU A 208 -8.65 10.62 -7.24
N TYR A 209 -8.81 10.36 -5.94
CA TYR A 209 -10.11 10.44 -5.26
C TYR A 209 -10.03 11.04 -3.84
N GLY A 210 -10.87 12.05 -3.61
CA GLY A 210 -11.21 12.57 -2.29
C GLY A 210 -12.73 12.53 -2.11
N TYR A 211 -13.24 12.25 -0.91
CA TYR A 211 -14.69 12.12 -0.71
C TYR A 211 -15.38 13.47 -0.61
N GLN A 212 -14.87 14.38 0.23
CA GLN A 212 -15.42 15.71 0.43
C GLN A 212 -14.74 16.75 -0.46
N TRP A 213 -13.41 16.66 -0.60
CA TRP A 213 -12.64 17.59 -1.42
C TRP A 213 -11.42 16.93 -2.06
N ILE A 214 -11.03 17.43 -3.23
CA ILE A 214 -9.67 17.31 -3.77
C ILE A 214 -9.07 18.72 -3.83
N THR A 215 -7.93 18.94 -3.18
CA THR A 215 -7.27 20.25 -3.14
C THR A 215 -5.90 20.24 -3.83
N PHE A 216 -5.74 21.11 -4.81
CA PHE A 216 -4.46 21.41 -5.46
C PHE A 216 -3.78 22.53 -4.69
N SER A 217 -2.79 22.21 -3.85
CA SER A 217 -2.11 23.20 -3.00
C SER A 217 -0.60 23.01 -2.95
N ALA A 218 0.07 23.87 -2.18
CA ALA A 218 1.50 23.79 -1.89
C ALA A 218 1.72 23.76 -0.36
N LEU A 219 2.90 23.35 0.11
CA LEU A 219 3.24 23.41 1.53
C LEU A 219 3.51 24.84 2.00
N ASN A 220 4.19 25.65 1.20
CA ASN A 220 4.52 27.04 1.53
C ASN A 220 4.57 27.91 0.27
N GLY A 221 4.85 29.21 0.43
CA GLY A 221 4.86 30.17 -0.69
C GLY A 221 5.97 29.98 -1.74
N LYS A 222 7.02 29.21 -1.43
CA LYS A 222 8.12 28.89 -2.34
C LYS A 222 8.02 27.51 -2.98
N ASP A 223 7.21 26.63 -2.43
CA ASP A 223 6.93 25.32 -3.01
C ASP A 223 6.23 25.50 -4.37
N GLU A 224 6.79 24.85 -5.40
CA GLU A 224 6.24 24.86 -6.76
C GLU A 224 4.91 24.10 -6.87
N GLY A 225 4.52 23.35 -5.84
CA GLY A 225 3.28 22.61 -5.76
C GLY A 225 3.35 21.34 -6.60
N SER A 226 2.25 21.01 -7.27
CA SER A 226 2.09 19.70 -7.89
C SER A 226 1.74 19.77 -9.38
N GLN A 227 2.23 18.77 -10.12
CA GLN A 227 1.95 18.50 -11.53
C GLN A 227 1.46 17.05 -11.68
N LEU A 228 0.43 16.85 -12.49
CA LEU A 228 -0.15 15.55 -12.76
C LEU A 228 0.09 15.17 -14.24
N SER A 229 0.41 13.91 -14.48
CA SER A 229 0.78 13.38 -15.79
C SER A 229 0.14 12.01 -16.05
N GLU A 230 -0.34 11.78 -17.27
CA GLU A 230 -1.09 10.57 -17.67
C GLU A 230 -2.28 10.22 -16.75
N MET A 231 -3.00 11.21 -16.23
CA MET A 231 -4.17 10.97 -15.36
C MET A 231 -5.32 10.35 -16.14
N GLU A 232 -5.86 9.24 -15.65
CA GLU A 232 -7.06 8.61 -16.23
C GLU A 232 -8.35 9.24 -15.72
N LYS A 233 -8.39 9.63 -14.44
CA LYS A 233 -9.54 10.32 -13.85
C LYS A 233 -9.19 11.04 -12.55
N ILE A 234 -9.79 12.19 -12.32
CA ILE A 234 -9.82 12.90 -11.04
C ILE A 234 -11.29 13.01 -10.64
N GLU A 235 -11.73 12.37 -9.55
CA GLU A 235 -13.16 12.38 -9.20
C GLU A 235 -13.43 12.54 -7.71
N THR A 236 -14.46 13.30 -7.39
CA THR A 236 -14.97 13.49 -6.03
C THR A 236 -16.48 13.69 -6.06
N PRO A 237 -17.27 13.12 -5.13
CA PRO A 237 -18.67 13.51 -4.95
C PRO A 237 -18.83 14.85 -4.19
N GLY A 238 -17.72 15.45 -3.75
CA GLY A 238 -17.68 16.79 -3.18
C GLY A 238 -17.14 17.81 -4.17
N MET A 239 -16.12 18.60 -3.78
CA MET A 239 -15.61 19.73 -4.58
C MET A 239 -14.11 19.62 -4.91
N ILE A 240 -13.72 20.11 -6.08
CA ILE A 240 -12.31 20.27 -6.48
C ILE A 240 -11.91 21.74 -6.31
N GLN A 241 -10.80 22.02 -5.62
CA GLN A 241 -10.35 23.39 -5.36
C GLN A 241 -8.85 23.56 -5.62
N ALA A 242 -8.46 24.68 -6.24
CA ALA A 242 -7.07 24.99 -6.55
C ALA A 242 -6.57 26.25 -5.82
N PHE A 243 -5.61 26.05 -4.92
CA PHE A 243 -4.88 27.09 -4.18
C PHE A 243 -3.53 27.44 -4.83
N LYS A 244 -2.96 26.53 -5.63
CA LYS A 244 -1.80 26.72 -6.49
C LYS A 244 -2.17 26.22 -7.90
N ASP A 245 -1.67 26.89 -8.93
CA ASP A 245 -1.93 26.51 -10.32
C ASP A 245 -1.23 25.17 -10.65
N THR A 246 -2.04 24.15 -10.88
CA THR A 246 -1.60 22.77 -11.09
C THR A 246 -1.85 22.33 -12.53
N PRO A 247 -0.79 22.08 -13.32
CA PRO A 247 -0.89 21.47 -14.64
C PRO A 247 -1.30 20.01 -14.52
N VAL A 248 -2.26 19.60 -15.35
CA VAL A 248 -2.79 18.23 -15.43
C VAL A 248 -2.76 17.80 -16.89
N LYS A 249 -2.00 16.73 -17.18
CA LYS A 249 -2.07 16.00 -18.45
C LYS A 249 -2.84 14.71 -18.27
N PHE A 250 -3.91 14.53 -19.04
CA PHE A 250 -4.73 13.32 -19.02
C PHE A 250 -4.17 12.24 -19.95
N ALA A 251 -4.60 10.99 -19.74
CA ALA A 251 -4.16 9.82 -20.49
C ALA A 251 -4.53 9.86 -22.00
N ASN A 252 -5.47 10.72 -22.40
CA ASN A 252 -5.81 10.98 -23.81
C ASN A 252 -4.93 12.08 -24.47
N ASN A 253 -3.93 12.61 -23.75
CA ASN A 253 -3.10 13.77 -24.10
C ASN A 253 -3.77 15.15 -24.05
N ASN A 254 -5.00 15.28 -23.54
CA ASN A 254 -5.54 16.59 -23.21
C ASN A 254 -4.75 17.19 -22.03
N GLU A 255 -4.46 18.49 -22.09
CA GLU A 255 -3.74 19.22 -21.07
C GLU A 255 -4.56 20.41 -20.57
N ILE A 256 -4.64 20.57 -19.26
CA ILE A 256 -5.32 21.67 -18.58
C ILE A 256 -4.44 22.21 -17.46
N THR A 257 -4.70 23.44 -17.01
CA THR A 257 -4.21 23.92 -15.70
C THR A 257 -5.42 24.20 -14.84
N VAL A 258 -5.50 23.53 -13.68
CA VAL A 258 -6.54 23.82 -12.68
C VAL A 258 -6.03 24.97 -11.82
N THR A 259 -6.86 26.00 -11.69
CA THR A 259 -6.61 27.27 -11.02
C THR A 259 -7.84 27.65 -10.19
N LYS A 260 -7.70 28.59 -9.26
CA LYS A 260 -8.82 29.16 -8.48
C LYS A 260 -9.93 29.82 -9.32
N TYR A 261 -9.77 29.91 -10.64
CA TYR A 261 -10.72 30.55 -11.56
C TYR A 261 -11.53 29.55 -12.40
N ASN A 262 -11.14 28.27 -12.42
CA ASN A 262 -11.79 27.18 -13.19
C ASN A 262 -11.91 25.88 -12.37
N ASP A 263 -11.95 25.99 -11.03
CA ASP A 263 -12.23 24.90 -10.10
C ASP A 263 -13.73 24.85 -9.71
N SER A 264 -14.15 23.86 -8.91
CA SER A 264 -15.55 23.63 -8.53
C SER A 264 -16.15 24.77 -7.71
N THR A 265 -15.36 25.72 -7.18
CA THR A 265 -15.93 26.87 -6.44
C THR A 265 -16.69 27.83 -7.36
N ASN A 266 -16.48 27.74 -8.68
CA ASN A 266 -17.24 28.48 -9.67
C ASN A 266 -17.91 27.52 -10.67
N TYR A 267 -19.14 27.09 -10.35
CA TYR A 267 -19.87 26.06 -11.12
C TYR A 267 -20.02 26.39 -12.62
N LEU A 268 -20.06 27.68 -13.00
CA LEU A 268 -20.16 28.11 -14.40
C LEU A 268 -18.84 28.02 -15.18
N LYS A 269 -17.72 27.88 -14.49
CA LYS A 269 -16.37 27.86 -15.07
C LYS A 269 -15.65 26.52 -14.92
N PHE A 270 -16.12 25.66 -14.01
CA PHE A 270 -15.67 24.28 -13.95
C PHE A 270 -16.13 23.54 -15.21
N ASN A 271 -15.19 22.97 -15.94
CA ASN A 271 -15.46 22.12 -17.10
C ASN A 271 -15.11 20.69 -16.69
N PRO A 272 -16.01 19.70 -16.86
CA PRO A 272 -15.69 18.31 -16.52
C PRO A 272 -14.75 17.60 -17.52
N TYR A 273 -14.39 18.25 -18.63
CA TYR A 273 -13.52 17.75 -19.71
C TYR A 273 -13.82 16.29 -20.07
N ASP A 274 -14.98 16.04 -20.67
CA ASP A 274 -15.46 14.70 -21.07
C ASP A 274 -15.48 13.64 -19.93
N GLY A 275 -15.52 14.08 -18.67
CA GLY A 275 -15.56 13.22 -17.49
C GLY A 275 -14.19 12.82 -16.93
N PHE A 276 -13.09 13.37 -17.47
CA PHE A 276 -11.73 13.15 -16.95
C PHE A 276 -11.49 13.83 -15.59
N ILE A 277 -12.22 14.91 -15.29
CA ILE A 277 -12.20 15.59 -13.99
C ILE A 277 -13.64 15.92 -13.58
N VAL A 278 -14.15 15.33 -12.49
CA VAL A 278 -15.56 15.51 -12.08
C VAL A 278 -15.70 15.75 -10.58
N ASP A 279 -16.62 16.67 -10.26
CA ASP A 279 -17.07 16.94 -8.90
C ASP A 279 -18.51 16.43 -8.69
N GLY A 280 -19.07 16.58 -7.49
CA GLY A 280 -20.41 16.10 -7.16
C GLY A 280 -21.54 16.75 -7.99
N SER A 281 -21.35 17.98 -8.47
CA SER A 281 -22.33 18.66 -9.33
C SER A 281 -22.27 18.19 -10.78
N HIS A 282 -21.15 17.58 -11.18
CA HIS A 282 -20.86 17.13 -12.55
C HIS A 282 -20.72 15.60 -12.67
N GLY A 283 -21.35 14.83 -11.75
CA GLY A 283 -21.46 13.36 -11.84
C GLY A 283 -20.37 12.57 -11.10
N GLY A 284 -19.56 13.22 -10.27
CA GLY A 284 -18.73 12.54 -9.28
C GLY A 284 -19.58 11.79 -8.25
N HIS A 285 -19.27 10.52 -8.01
CA HIS A 285 -20.03 9.63 -7.13
C HIS A 285 -19.16 9.07 -6.00
N SER A 286 -19.81 8.54 -4.97
CA SER A 286 -19.11 7.96 -3.81
C SER A 286 -18.56 6.58 -4.14
N ILE A 287 -17.26 6.39 -3.91
CA ILE A 287 -16.52 5.13 -4.07
C ILE A 287 -15.95 4.72 -2.71
N LYS A 288 -16.73 4.91 -1.63
CA LYS A 288 -16.25 4.78 -0.26
C LYS A 288 -16.20 3.32 0.22
N LEU A 289 -14.98 2.80 0.39
CA LEU A 289 -14.73 1.59 1.16
C LEU A 289 -15.08 1.85 2.64
N THR A 290 -15.85 0.95 3.26
CA THR A 290 -16.36 1.13 4.64
C THR A 290 -15.49 0.47 5.70
N HIS A 291 -14.79 -0.61 5.34
CA HIS A 291 -13.85 -1.35 6.18
C HIS A 291 -12.99 -2.26 5.30
N LEU A 292 -11.92 -2.81 5.86
CA LEU A 292 -11.17 -3.91 5.24
C LEU A 292 -11.84 -5.26 5.60
N PRO A 293 -11.84 -6.27 4.71
CA PRO A 293 -12.51 -7.56 4.91
C PRO A 293 -11.66 -8.49 5.82
N LYS A 294 -11.49 -8.08 7.08
CA LYS A 294 -10.64 -8.72 8.08
C LYS A 294 -10.90 -10.23 8.21
N GLU A 295 -12.18 -10.61 8.24
CA GLU A 295 -12.64 -11.97 8.50
C GLU A 295 -12.25 -12.94 7.36
N ASP A 296 -12.42 -12.52 6.11
CA ASP A 296 -12.00 -13.26 4.91
C ASP A 296 -10.47 -13.39 4.85
N ILE A 297 -9.74 -12.30 5.10
CA ILE A 297 -8.27 -12.32 5.11
C ILE A 297 -7.76 -13.27 6.20
N LEU A 298 -8.35 -13.27 7.41
CA LEU A 298 -8.03 -14.21 8.48
C LEU A 298 -8.36 -15.66 8.09
N ALA A 299 -9.50 -15.90 7.43
CA ALA A 299 -9.88 -17.23 6.97
C ALA A 299 -8.91 -17.77 5.89
N LYS A 300 -8.45 -16.91 4.98
CA LYS A 300 -7.41 -17.21 3.98
C LYS A 300 -6.05 -17.45 4.65
N ALA A 301 -5.65 -16.65 5.63
CA ALA A 301 -4.36 -16.79 6.33
C ALA A 301 -4.26 -18.05 7.19
N LYS A 302 -5.38 -18.61 7.66
CA LYS A 302 -5.40 -19.93 8.34
C LYS A 302 -5.00 -21.10 7.42
N LYS A 303 -5.12 -20.95 6.09
CA LYS A 303 -4.77 -22.00 5.11
C LYS A 303 -3.28 -22.01 4.80
N LYS A 304 -2.47 -22.59 5.70
CA LYS A 304 -0.99 -22.65 5.59
C LYS A 304 -0.45 -23.20 4.26
N ASN A 305 -1.12 -24.19 3.65
CA ASN A 305 -0.68 -24.78 2.38
C ASN A 305 -0.76 -23.79 1.19
N GLY A 306 -1.60 -22.77 1.29
CA GLY A 306 -1.77 -21.74 0.27
C GLY A 306 -1.09 -20.41 0.61
N GLY A 307 0.03 -20.42 1.33
CA GLY A 307 0.80 -19.21 1.61
C GLY A 307 0.41 -18.42 2.86
N GLY A 308 -0.51 -18.94 3.69
CA GLY A 308 -1.01 -18.24 4.88
C GLY A 308 -0.11 -18.37 6.11
N LEU A 309 0.22 -17.25 6.75
CA LEU A 309 0.87 -17.18 8.06
C LEU A 309 0.12 -16.21 8.98
N ILE A 310 -0.10 -16.62 10.23
CA ILE A 310 -0.63 -15.77 11.30
C ILE A 310 0.52 -15.37 12.21
N ILE A 311 0.64 -14.07 12.46
CA ILE A 311 1.70 -13.46 13.26
C ILE A 311 1.11 -12.99 14.59
N GLU A 312 1.70 -13.49 15.67
CA GLU A 312 1.38 -13.18 17.05
C GLU A 312 2.68 -12.86 17.82
N THR A 313 2.58 -12.55 19.12
CA THR A 313 3.72 -12.10 19.95
C THR A 313 4.89 -13.08 20.05
N ALA A 314 4.66 -14.36 19.72
CA ALA A 314 5.66 -15.42 19.72
C ALA A 314 6.21 -15.77 18.32
N THR A 315 5.70 -15.15 17.24
CA THR A 315 6.09 -15.49 15.87
C THR A 315 7.43 -14.86 15.48
N PHE A 316 7.62 -13.57 15.80
CA PHE A 316 8.87 -12.85 15.52
C PHE A 316 9.46 -12.26 16.79
N LYS A 317 10.72 -11.83 16.71
CA LYS A 317 11.35 -11.09 17.80
C LYS A 317 10.73 -9.70 17.90
N LYS A 318 10.46 -9.27 19.13
CA LYS A 318 10.10 -7.89 19.46
C LYS A 318 11.23 -6.96 19.01
N SER A 319 10.87 -5.89 18.31
CA SER A 319 11.79 -4.87 17.83
C SER A 319 12.42 -4.10 18.98
N ALA A 320 13.67 -3.67 18.79
CA ALA A 320 14.30 -2.67 19.64
C ALA A 320 13.85 -1.24 19.28
N TRP A 321 13.28 -1.03 18.09
CA TRP A 321 12.76 0.25 17.65
C TRP A 321 11.47 0.61 18.40
N LYS A 322 11.26 1.92 18.58
CA LYS A 322 10.07 2.49 19.20
C LYS A 322 9.54 3.64 18.35
N ASN A 323 8.23 3.63 18.12
CA ASN A 323 7.53 4.76 17.51
C ASN A 323 7.67 5.97 18.45
N PRO A 324 8.29 7.08 18.04
CA PRO A 324 8.49 8.24 18.91
C PRO A 324 7.18 8.98 19.22
N TYR A 325 6.11 8.74 18.45
CA TYR A 325 4.75 9.22 18.74
C TYR A 325 3.92 8.24 19.60
N ASP A 326 4.37 7.00 19.78
CA ASP A 326 3.75 5.97 20.63
C ASP A 326 4.81 4.98 21.15
N THR A 327 5.55 5.41 22.17
CA THR A 327 6.66 4.64 22.77
C THR A 327 6.18 3.44 23.61
N GLY A 328 4.91 3.44 24.01
CA GLY A 328 4.30 2.35 24.77
C GLY A 328 4.10 1.08 23.93
N THR A 329 3.83 1.21 22.64
CA THR A 329 3.58 0.07 21.76
C THR A 329 4.85 -0.70 21.42
N ASP A 330 4.75 -2.03 21.42
CA ASP A 330 5.82 -2.97 21.07
C ASP A 330 5.62 -3.49 19.64
N TYR A 331 6.56 -3.16 18.75
CA TYR A 331 6.54 -3.56 17.33
C TYR A 331 7.35 -4.85 17.12
N TYR A 332 7.09 -5.53 16.00
CA TYR A 332 7.77 -6.77 15.61
C TYR A 332 8.41 -6.60 14.23
N ASP A 333 9.71 -6.88 14.14
CA ASP A 333 10.49 -6.67 12.92
C ASP A 333 10.32 -7.84 11.93
N ILE A 334 10.14 -7.50 10.64
CA ILE A 334 10.17 -8.44 9.51
C ILE A 334 11.14 -7.86 8.47
N ASP A 335 12.35 -8.42 8.46
CA ASP A 335 13.39 -8.12 7.47
C ASP A 335 13.31 -9.16 6.34
N PHE A 336 12.95 -8.73 5.14
CA PHE A 336 12.95 -9.60 3.95
C PHE A 336 14.34 -9.71 3.30
N GLY A 337 15.34 -8.96 3.78
CA GLY A 337 16.71 -8.97 3.28
C GLY A 337 16.88 -8.32 1.90
N GLU A 338 17.98 -8.69 1.23
CA GLU A 338 18.33 -8.15 -0.08
C GLU A 338 17.65 -8.94 -1.21
N PHE A 339 17.32 -8.24 -2.31
CA PHE A 339 16.72 -8.88 -3.47
C PHE A 339 17.66 -9.93 -4.07
N ARG A 340 17.15 -11.16 -4.25
CA ARG A 340 17.87 -12.25 -4.92
C ARG A 340 17.10 -12.70 -6.15
N VAL A 341 17.71 -12.57 -7.34
CA VAL A 341 17.26 -13.36 -8.49
C VAL A 341 17.62 -14.81 -8.21
N GLY A 342 16.64 -15.62 -7.84
CA GLY A 342 16.81 -17.07 -7.90
C GLY A 342 17.11 -17.48 -9.34
N GLN A 343 18.37 -17.81 -9.65
CA GLN A 343 18.73 -18.59 -10.83
C GLN A 343 17.91 -19.87 -10.79
N THR A 344 16.82 -19.88 -11.57
CA THR A 344 15.91 -20.99 -11.71
C THR A 344 15.93 -21.38 -13.18
N ASP A 345 17.00 -22.10 -13.56
CA ASP A 345 17.16 -22.69 -14.89
C ASP A 345 15.90 -23.48 -15.24
N SER A 346 15.05 -22.86 -16.07
CA SER A 346 13.82 -23.41 -16.61
C SER A 346 13.25 -22.42 -17.62
N ASP A 347 13.67 -22.53 -18.88
CA ASP A 347 13.14 -21.79 -20.05
C ASP A 347 11.68 -22.20 -20.41
N THR A 348 10.88 -22.56 -19.41
CA THR A 348 9.47 -22.87 -19.57
C THR A 348 8.67 -21.62 -19.17
N PRO A 349 8.11 -20.87 -20.12
CA PRO A 349 7.21 -19.78 -19.77
C PRO A 349 6.00 -20.34 -18.99
N PRO A 350 5.47 -19.60 -18.01
CA PRO A 350 4.21 -20.00 -17.39
C PRO A 350 3.13 -20.08 -18.48
N PRO A 351 2.24 -21.08 -18.45
CA PRO A 351 1.16 -21.18 -19.41
C PRO A 351 0.26 -19.93 -19.35
N ASP A 352 -0.24 -19.51 -20.51
CA ASP A 352 -1.11 -18.33 -20.67
C ASP A 352 -2.55 -18.68 -20.26
N ASP A 353 -2.70 -19.02 -18.98
CA ASP A 353 -3.93 -19.60 -18.43
C ASP A 353 -4.98 -18.51 -18.18
N GLY A 354 -5.72 -18.23 -19.24
CA GLY A 354 -6.96 -17.44 -19.24
C GLY A 354 -8.14 -18.10 -18.52
N ASP A 355 -7.92 -19.03 -17.58
CA ASP A 355 -8.96 -19.69 -16.78
C ASP A 355 -8.44 -19.92 -15.33
N PRO A 356 -9.10 -19.38 -14.28
CA PRO A 356 -8.61 -19.43 -12.90
C PRO A 356 -8.93 -20.79 -12.21
N GLY A 357 -8.54 -21.89 -12.86
CA GLY A 357 -9.07 -23.23 -12.57
C GLY A 357 -8.33 -24.09 -11.53
N ASP A 358 -7.00 -24.14 -11.57
CA ASP A 358 -6.20 -25.14 -10.83
C ASP A 358 -5.07 -24.50 -9.98
N GLU A 359 -5.31 -24.31 -8.67
CA GLU A 359 -4.34 -23.75 -7.70
C GLU A 359 -3.51 -24.83 -6.93
N ASP A 360 -3.57 -26.12 -7.30
CA ASP A 360 -3.19 -27.23 -6.40
C ASP A 360 -1.75 -27.82 -6.55
N ASN A 361 -0.86 -27.21 -7.35
CA ASN A 361 0.56 -27.62 -7.43
C ASN A 361 1.49 -26.68 -6.62
N PRO A 362 1.98 -27.09 -5.43
CA PRO A 362 2.80 -26.23 -4.58
C PRO A 362 4.24 -26.11 -5.08
N ILE A 363 4.56 -25.03 -5.78
CA ILE A 363 5.95 -24.68 -6.13
C ILE A 363 6.73 -24.33 -4.83
N PRO A 364 7.95 -24.89 -4.61
CA PRO A 364 8.79 -24.53 -3.47
C PRO A 364 9.31 -23.09 -3.58
N PRO A 365 9.67 -22.44 -2.45
CA PRO A 365 10.30 -21.12 -2.49
C PRO A 365 11.63 -21.15 -3.28
N PRO A 366 12.07 -20.02 -3.87
CA PRO A 366 13.35 -19.94 -4.55
C PRO A 366 14.51 -20.41 -3.65
N THR A 367 15.38 -21.26 -4.20
CA THR A 367 16.59 -21.71 -3.51
C THR A 367 17.50 -20.53 -3.22
N GLY A 368 17.75 -20.26 -1.93
CA GLY A 368 18.60 -19.16 -1.50
C GLY A 368 17.87 -17.87 -1.07
N SER A 369 16.55 -17.90 -0.88
CA SER A 369 15.75 -16.82 -0.26
C SER A 369 16.40 -16.16 0.97
N ASP A 370 16.16 -14.86 1.18
CA ASP A 370 16.52 -14.13 2.43
C ASP A 370 15.34 -13.93 3.40
N ASP A 371 14.09 -14.26 3.00
CA ASP A 371 12.88 -14.26 3.86
C ASP A 371 13.16 -14.78 5.31
N PRO A 372 12.50 -14.26 6.36
CA PRO A 372 12.61 -14.82 7.71
C PRO A 372 12.32 -16.32 7.78
N PRO A 373 12.94 -17.10 8.69
CA PRO A 373 12.75 -18.56 8.78
C PRO A 373 11.28 -18.99 8.89
N GLU A 374 10.47 -18.22 9.59
CA GLU A 374 9.04 -18.43 9.79
C GLU A 374 8.25 -18.28 8.48
N ILE A 375 8.71 -17.43 7.57
CA ILE A 375 8.13 -17.17 6.24
C ILE A 375 8.64 -18.17 5.21
N LYS A 376 9.92 -18.58 5.29
CA LYS A 376 10.52 -19.66 4.48
C LYS A 376 9.81 -20.99 4.67
N ALA A 377 9.32 -21.27 5.88
CA ALA A 377 8.56 -22.48 6.19
C ALA A 377 7.14 -22.50 5.56
N VAL A 378 6.64 -21.38 5.04
CA VAL A 378 5.30 -21.27 4.46
C VAL A 378 5.32 -21.72 3.00
N LYS A 379 4.51 -22.74 2.67
CA LYS A 379 4.34 -23.25 1.30
C LYS A 379 3.41 -22.36 0.48
N GLY A 380 3.64 -22.30 -0.84
CA GLY A 380 2.78 -21.60 -1.81
C GLY A 380 3.47 -20.39 -2.46
N GLU A 381 3.01 -20.07 -3.68
CA GLU A 381 3.59 -19.04 -4.55
C GLU A 381 3.35 -17.60 -4.07
N LYS A 382 2.23 -17.36 -3.39
CA LYS A 382 1.83 -16.04 -2.89
C LYS A 382 1.76 -16.07 -1.37
N LEU A 383 2.39 -15.10 -0.72
CA LEU A 383 2.44 -14.99 0.74
C LEU A 383 1.28 -14.14 1.25
N LEU A 384 0.59 -14.60 2.30
CA LEU A 384 -0.42 -13.85 3.03
C LEU A 384 -0.08 -13.84 4.52
N LEU A 385 0.45 -12.72 4.98
CA LEU A 385 0.79 -12.46 6.38
C LEU A 385 -0.39 -11.75 7.06
N TYR A 386 -1.01 -12.39 8.05
CA TYR A 386 -2.03 -11.79 8.91
C TYR A 386 -1.44 -11.55 10.30
N SER A 387 -1.31 -10.29 10.72
CA SER A 387 -0.73 -9.93 12.01
C SER A 387 -1.74 -9.37 12.99
N LYS A 388 -1.73 -9.91 14.20
CA LYS A 388 -2.46 -9.36 15.36
C LYS A 388 -1.64 -8.34 16.15
N VAL A 389 -0.33 -8.29 15.89
CA VAL A 389 0.65 -7.39 16.52
C VAL A 389 1.13 -6.33 15.52
N PRO A 390 1.50 -5.11 15.95
CA PRO A 390 2.02 -4.11 15.04
C PRO A 390 3.38 -4.53 14.49
N LEU A 391 3.63 -4.20 13.22
CA LEU A 391 4.79 -4.68 12.47
C LEU A 391 5.70 -3.53 12.05
N ARG A 392 6.99 -3.82 11.89
CA ARG A 392 7.96 -2.98 11.19
C ARG A 392 8.61 -3.81 10.08
N VAL A 393 8.48 -3.38 8.83
CA VAL A 393 8.82 -4.19 7.64
C VAL A 393 9.76 -3.43 6.70
N TRP A 394 10.74 -4.13 6.10
CA TRP A 394 11.65 -3.60 5.08
C TRP A 394 12.32 -4.76 4.31
N GLY A 395 13.12 -4.44 3.30
CA GLY A 395 13.78 -5.42 2.43
C GLY A 395 12.91 -5.83 1.23
N CYS A 396 13.35 -6.84 0.48
CA CYS A 396 12.66 -7.29 -0.72
C CYS A 396 12.11 -8.72 -0.61
N PRO A 397 10.78 -8.93 -0.51
CA PRO A 397 10.22 -10.28 -0.41
C PRO A 397 10.39 -11.08 -1.71
N ASP A 398 10.62 -12.38 -1.60
CA ASP A 398 10.85 -13.27 -2.76
C ASP A 398 9.56 -13.69 -3.51
N ARG A 399 8.39 -13.40 -2.94
CA ARG A 399 7.07 -13.83 -3.43
C ARG A 399 6.04 -12.72 -3.33
N THR A 400 5.08 -12.66 -4.27
CA THR A 400 3.91 -11.76 -4.20
C THR A 400 3.30 -11.79 -2.80
N THR A 401 3.38 -10.68 -2.07
CA THR A 401 3.17 -10.63 -0.62
C THR A 401 2.01 -9.70 -0.27
N THR A 402 1.07 -10.22 0.51
CA THR A 402 0.00 -9.43 1.14
C THR A 402 0.23 -9.43 2.64
N ILE A 403 0.41 -8.25 3.25
CA ILE A 403 0.50 -8.07 4.70
C ILE A 403 -0.76 -7.36 5.17
N PHE A 404 -1.49 -7.98 6.09
CA PHE A 404 -2.63 -7.37 6.78
C PHE A 404 -2.30 -7.29 8.27
N CYS A 405 -2.40 -6.10 8.85
CA CYS A 405 -2.16 -5.87 10.27
C CYS A 405 -3.44 -5.35 10.95
N GLU A 406 -3.80 -5.96 12.09
CA GLU A 406 -4.85 -5.43 12.99
C GLU A 406 -4.42 -4.15 13.73
N LYS A 407 -3.15 -3.74 13.58
CA LYS A 407 -2.47 -2.68 14.32
C LYS A 407 -1.65 -1.83 13.34
N ASP A 408 -0.95 -0.81 13.85
CA ASP A 408 -0.02 -0.02 13.03
C ASP A 408 1.02 -0.90 12.30
N LEU A 409 1.32 -0.52 11.06
CA LEU A 409 2.38 -1.11 10.24
C LEU A 409 3.38 -0.01 9.89
N VAL A 410 4.66 -0.26 10.13
CA VAL A 410 5.76 0.68 9.88
C VAL A 410 6.61 0.15 8.74
N ILE A 411 6.88 0.98 7.73
CA ILE A 411 7.83 0.68 6.66
C ILE A 411 9.16 1.29 7.09
N GLY A 412 10.09 0.45 7.53
CA GLY A 412 11.28 0.85 8.28
C GLY A 412 12.53 1.12 7.44
N GLY A 413 12.39 1.20 6.12
CA GLY A 413 13.48 1.26 5.14
C GLY A 413 12.95 0.98 3.72
N ASP A 414 13.83 0.76 2.76
CA ASP A 414 13.42 0.37 1.41
C ASP A 414 12.58 -0.92 1.43
N PHE A 415 11.53 -0.97 0.60
CA PHE A 415 10.61 -2.11 0.56
C PHE A 415 10.24 -2.52 -0.86
N ASN A 416 10.49 -3.80 -1.18
CA ASN A 416 10.27 -4.38 -2.51
C ASN A 416 11.01 -3.62 -3.65
N GLN A 417 12.16 -3.03 -3.31
CA GLN A 417 13.08 -2.40 -4.26
C GLN A 417 14.13 -3.41 -4.72
N ASN A 418 14.45 -3.37 -6.01
CA ASN A 418 15.62 -4.05 -6.55
C ASN A 418 16.83 -3.08 -6.55
N PRO A 419 17.95 -3.44 -5.90
CA PRO A 419 19.12 -2.58 -5.74
C PRO A 419 20.00 -2.46 -7.00
N GLU A 420 19.85 -3.36 -7.97
CA GLU A 420 20.54 -3.31 -9.27
C GLU A 420 19.83 -2.39 -10.28
N LYS A 421 18.59 -1.98 -10.00
CA LYS A 421 17.84 -1.10 -10.89
C LYS A 421 18.37 0.33 -10.77
N ALA A 422 19.20 0.72 -11.73
CA ALA A 422 19.69 2.08 -11.91
C ALA A 422 18.59 3.15 -11.76
N GLN A 423 18.79 4.09 -10.83
CA GLN A 423 18.07 5.37 -10.86
C GLN A 423 18.51 6.17 -12.09
N ASP A 424 17.64 7.01 -12.66
CA ASP A 424 18.02 7.92 -13.74
C ASP A 424 17.11 9.13 -13.73
N TYR A 425 17.56 10.20 -13.09
CA TYR A 425 16.84 11.46 -13.11
C TYR A 425 17.25 12.22 -14.39
N PRO A 426 16.32 12.38 -15.36
CA PRO A 426 16.64 13.09 -16.60
C PRO A 426 16.95 14.57 -16.32
N ASP A 427 16.21 15.15 -15.38
CA ASP A 427 16.24 16.54 -14.92
C ASP A 427 16.02 16.62 -13.39
N SER A 428 15.94 17.84 -12.84
CA SER A 428 15.65 18.14 -11.43
C SER A 428 14.21 17.82 -10.97
N LYS A 429 13.44 17.04 -11.72
CA LYS A 429 12.12 16.53 -11.29
C LYS A 429 12.19 15.16 -10.64
N PHE A 430 13.36 14.50 -10.66
CA PHE A 430 13.61 13.24 -9.96
C PHE A 430 12.57 12.15 -10.27
N GLN A 431 12.19 11.98 -11.54
CA GLN A 431 11.04 11.13 -11.91
C GLN A 431 11.36 9.64 -12.05
N ASN A 432 12.47 9.29 -12.71
CA ASN A 432 12.62 7.99 -13.35
C ASN A 432 13.71 7.09 -12.75
N TYR A 433 13.57 5.80 -13.03
CA TYR A 433 14.63 4.80 -12.95
C TYR A 433 14.92 4.31 -14.38
N LYS A 434 16.19 4.11 -14.72
CA LYS A 434 16.59 3.41 -15.94
C LYS A 434 16.22 1.93 -15.80
N SER A 435 15.08 1.54 -16.36
CA SER A 435 14.90 0.15 -16.76
C SER A 435 15.89 -0.13 -17.89
N PHE A 436 16.93 -0.92 -17.62
CA PHE A 436 17.85 -1.44 -18.66
C PHE A 436 17.16 -2.40 -19.65
N TYR A 437 15.86 -2.60 -19.50
CA TYR A 437 14.99 -3.37 -20.38
C TYR A 437 14.11 -2.40 -21.20
N PRO A 438 13.98 -2.60 -22.53
CA PRO A 438 13.14 -1.78 -23.41
C PRO A 438 11.62 -2.01 -23.21
N LYS A 439 11.23 -2.67 -22.13
CA LYS A 439 9.86 -2.80 -21.63
C LYS A 439 9.86 -2.32 -20.18
N ALA A 440 8.84 -1.55 -19.80
CA ALA A 440 8.64 -1.09 -18.42
C ALA A 440 8.78 -2.25 -17.41
N PRO A 441 9.19 -2.01 -16.14
CA PRO A 441 9.43 -3.08 -15.17
C PRO A 441 8.26 -4.08 -15.11
N ILE A 442 8.50 -5.27 -15.65
CA ILE A 442 7.54 -6.37 -15.68
C ILE A 442 7.78 -7.17 -14.41
N ASN A 443 6.74 -7.43 -13.62
CA ASN A 443 6.87 -8.35 -12.50
C ASN A 443 7.10 -9.77 -13.04
N GLY A 444 7.98 -10.56 -12.40
CA GLY A 444 8.00 -12.01 -12.63
C GLY A 444 9.32 -12.72 -12.41
N LYS A 445 9.29 -14.03 -12.69
CA LYS A 445 10.47 -14.91 -12.67
C LYS A 445 11.48 -14.32 -13.68
N GLY A 446 12.66 -13.94 -13.19
CA GLY A 446 13.68 -13.25 -13.97
C GLY A 446 13.55 -11.72 -14.06
N ASN A 447 12.59 -11.06 -13.40
CA ASN A 447 12.44 -9.59 -13.45
C ASN A 447 12.03 -8.92 -12.12
N TYR A 448 13.02 -8.26 -11.49
CA TYR A 448 13.04 -7.01 -10.70
C TYR A 448 11.95 -6.59 -9.69
N LYS A 449 10.71 -7.10 -9.70
CA LYS A 449 9.62 -6.65 -8.78
C LYS A 449 8.59 -7.76 -8.56
N ILE A 450 8.06 -7.85 -7.35
CA ILE A 450 6.86 -8.66 -7.00
C ILE A 450 5.64 -7.77 -6.75
N GLY A 451 4.43 -8.34 -6.73
CA GLY A 451 3.24 -7.64 -6.25
C GLY A 451 3.23 -7.56 -4.72
N ALA A 452 3.18 -6.36 -4.15
CA ALA A 452 3.13 -6.14 -2.71
C ALA A 452 1.93 -5.27 -2.31
N LEU A 453 1.19 -5.72 -1.29
CA LEU A 453 0.05 -5.02 -0.70
C LEU A 453 0.20 -5.00 0.82
N LEU A 454 0.25 -3.80 1.39
CA LEU A 454 0.31 -3.55 2.82
C LEU A 454 -1.02 -2.94 3.26
N MET A 455 -1.70 -3.59 4.20
CA MET A 455 -2.98 -3.18 4.76
C MET A 455 -2.89 -3.08 6.28
N SER A 456 -3.37 -1.99 6.86
CA SER A 456 -3.49 -1.80 8.30
C SER A 456 -4.91 -1.38 8.67
N MET A 457 -5.43 -1.96 9.76
CA MET A 457 -6.63 -1.52 10.48
C MET A 457 -6.39 -0.30 11.39
N GLU A 458 -5.18 0.23 11.40
CA GLU A 458 -4.78 1.48 12.06
C GLU A 458 -3.99 2.35 11.04
N ARG A 459 -2.74 2.76 11.31
CA ARG A 459 -1.90 3.53 10.37
C ARG A 459 -0.90 2.67 9.60
N ILE A 460 -0.48 3.17 8.44
CA ILE A 460 0.81 2.80 7.84
C ILE A 460 1.74 4.01 8.01
N LEU A 461 2.89 3.82 8.68
CA LEU A 461 3.91 4.84 8.86
C LEU A 461 5.11 4.57 7.96
N ILE A 462 5.72 5.63 7.41
CA ILE A 462 7.01 5.56 6.71
C ILE A 462 8.10 6.06 7.68
N ASP A 463 9.04 5.19 8.04
CA ASP A 463 10.10 5.46 9.01
C ASP A 463 11.47 5.50 8.32
N VAL A 464 11.99 6.71 8.14
CA VAL A 464 13.36 6.97 7.69
C VAL A 464 14.27 7.46 8.83
N SER A 465 13.89 7.25 10.10
CA SER A 465 14.72 7.60 11.28
C SER A 465 16.00 6.75 11.45
N ARG A 466 16.32 5.94 10.44
CA ARG A 466 17.51 5.07 10.38
C ARG A 466 18.09 5.04 8.96
N PRO A 467 18.96 6.01 8.60
CA PRO A 467 19.66 6.06 7.33
C PRO A 467 20.31 4.75 6.87
N THR A 468 20.72 3.86 7.79
CA THR A 468 21.28 2.54 7.42
C THR A 468 20.29 1.58 6.73
N LEU A 469 18.98 1.84 6.79
CA LEU A 469 17.91 0.97 6.26
C LEU A 469 17.37 1.38 4.88
N PHE A 470 17.80 2.53 4.33
CA PHE A 470 17.43 2.96 2.97
C PHE A 470 18.62 3.48 2.15
N LEU A 471 19.57 4.22 2.74
CA LEU A 471 20.69 4.81 1.96
C LEU A 471 21.73 3.81 1.43
N LYS A 472 21.56 2.49 1.57
CA LYS A 472 22.62 1.54 1.22
C LYS A 472 23.01 1.65 -0.26
N ASN A 473 22.02 1.91 -1.13
CA ASN A 473 22.23 1.95 -2.58
C ASN A 473 22.89 3.27 -3.02
N GLU A 474 22.47 4.41 -2.46
CA GLU A 474 22.94 5.75 -2.81
C GLU A 474 24.29 6.07 -2.13
N ALA A 475 24.46 5.64 -0.88
CA ALA A 475 25.68 5.90 -0.12
C ALA A 475 26.86 5.03 -0.57
N LYS A 476 26.63 3.83 -1.13
CA LYS A 476 27.71 2.90 -1.51
C LYS A 476 28.65 3.43 -2.60
N PRO A 477 28.17 3.93 -3.77
CA PRO A 477 29.03 4.55 -4.78
C PRO A 477 29.77 5.79 -4.24
N PHE A 478 29.08 6.61 -3.44
CA PHE A 478 29.67 7.82 -2.87
C PHE A 478 30.72 7.54 -1.78
N PHE A 479 30.49 6.53 -0.93
CA PHE A 479 31.48 6.01 0.03
C PHE A 479 32.74 5.54 -0.69
N MET A 480 32.60 4.77 -1.77
CA MET A 480 33.73 4.29 -2.57
C MET A 480 34.49 5.45 -3.21
N THR A 481 33.79 6.46 -3.74
CA THR A 481 34.40 7.68 -4.27
C THR A 481 35.18 8.44 -3.19
N CYS A 482 34.61 8.62 -2.00
CA CYS A 482 35.29 9.28 -0.89
C CYS A 482 36.52 8.49 -0.42
N LEU A 483 36.42 7.16 -0.34
CA LEU A 483 37.52 6.28 0.02
C LEU A 483 38.64 6.34 -1.02
N ALA A 484 38.33 6.28 -2.32
CA ALA A 484 39.31 6.41 -3.39
C ALA A 484 40.03 7.78 -3.38
N LYS A 485 39.29 8.88 -3.13
CA LYS A 485 39.87 10.22 -2.93
C LYS A 485 40.77 10.29 -1.70
N ALA A 486 40.45 9.58 -0.62
CA ALA A 486 41.33 9.47 0.55
C ALA A 486 42.58 8.61 0.26
N LEU A 487 42.48 7.63 -0.64
CA LEU A 487 43.56 6.70 -0.97
C LEU A 487 44.62 7.25 -1.93
N TRP A 488 44.28 8.08 -2.94
CA TRP A 488 45.29 8.62 -3.88
C TRP A 488 45.34 10.15 -3.96
N PRO A 489 46.50 10.72 -4.34
CA PRO A 489 46.55 11.99 -5.03
C PRO A 489 46.02 11.80 -6.46
N VAL A 490 44.94 12.50 -6.80
CA VAL A 490 44.35 12.49 -8.15
C VAL A 490 44.39 13.89 -8.76
N SER A 491 44.86 13.98 -10.00
CA SER A 491 44.53 15.13 -10.85
C SER A 491 43.05 15.03 -11.27
N THR A 492 42.43 16.13 -11.70
CA THR A 492 41.00 16.17 -12.02
C THR A 492 40.60 15.08 -13.03
N ALA A 493 41.41 14.85 -14.07
CA ALA A 493 41.14 13.79 -15.06
C ALA A 493 41.15 12.37 -14.46
N ILE A 494 42.06 12.11 -13.50
CA ILE A 494 42.16 10.82 -12.81
C ILE A 494 41.00 10.67 -11.79
N GLU A 495 40.55 11.78 -11.18
CA GLU A 495 39.34 11.78 -10.36
C GLU A 495 38.10 11.42 -11.19
N ASP A 496 37.92 12.04 -12.37
CA ASP A 496 36.78 11.79 -13.24
C ASP A 496 36.74 10.33 -13.73
N GLU A 497 37.86 9.78 -14.17
CA GLU A 497 37.98 8.36 -14.56
C GLU A 497 37.69 7.41 -13.38
N THR A 498 38.21 7.72 -12.19
CA THR A 498 37.94 6.96 -10.95
C THR A 498 36.44 6.97 -10.63
N ARG A 499 35.78 8.11 -10.78
CA ARG A 499 34.33 8.27 -10.55
C ARG A 499 33.50 7.52 -11.57
N GLU A 500 33.90 7.51 -12.84
CA GLU A 500 33.22 6.73 -13.89
C GLU A 500 33.31 5.22 -13.62
N ASN A 501 34.47 4.73 -13.16
CA ASN A 501 34.68 3.32 -12.82
C ASN A 501 33.93 2.87 -11.55
N LEU A 502 33.91 3.71 -10.51
CA LEU A 502 33.26 3.39 -9.22
C LEU A 502 31.77 3.70 -9.19
N CYS A 503 31.32 4.69 -9.98
CA CYS A 503 29.93 5.16 -10.03
C CYS A 503 29.38 5.21 -11.46
N PRO A 504 29.41 4.12 -12.23
CA PRO A 504 28.64 4.05 -13.48
C PRO A 504 27.15 4.16 -13.16
N MET A 505 26.38 4.71 -14.11
CA MET A 505 24.90 4.76 -14.01
C MET A 505 24.26 3.39 -13.80
N ASP A 506 24.92 2.32 -14.24
CA ASP A 506 24.51 0.95 -14.06
C ASP A 506 25.36 0.31 -12.94
N PRO A 507 24.79 0.05 -11.74
CA PRO A 507 25.56 -0.49 -10.62
C PRO A 507 26.22 -1.84 -10.92
N SER A 508 25.65 -2.64 -11.84
CA SER A 508 26.21 -3.93 -12.24
C SER A 508 27.56 -3.79 -12.95
N LYS A 509 27.79 -2.65 -13.62
CA LYS A 509 29.01 -2.33 -14.37
C LYS A 509 30.11 -1.68 -13.51
N ARG A 510 29.91 -1.52 -12.20
CA ARG A 510 30.95 -0.98 -11.29
C ARG A 510 32.22 -1.82 -11.44
N GLN A 511 33.32 -1.12 -11.69
CA GLN A 511 34.65 -1.71 -11.80
C GLN A 511 35.41 -1.58 -10.48
N GLY A 512 36.51 -2.33 -10.40
CA GLY A 512 37.53 -2.06 -9.40
C GLY A 512 38.34 -0.82 -9.74
N ILE A 513 39.29 -0.57 -8.87
CA ILE A 513 40.34 0.42 -8.97
C ILE A 513 41.55 -0.27 -9.60
N PHE A 514 41.98 0.27 -10.74
CA PHE A 514 43.13 -0.24 -11.48
C PHE A 514 44.11 0.90 -11.78
N GLY A 515 45.40 0.57 -11.91
CA GLY A 515 46.52 1.50 -11.82
C GLY A 515 46.49 2.68 -12.78
N LEU A 516 45.95 3.82 -12.32
CA LEU A 516 46.11 5.11 -12.97
C LEU A 516 47.54 5.62 -12.75
N ASN A 517 48.18 6.07 -13.83
CA ASN A 517 49.54 5.62 -14.15
C ASN A 517 50.69 6.50 -13.61
N THR A 518 50.67 6.84 -12.31
CA THR A 518 51.73 7.66 -11.68
C THR A 518 52.19 7.15 -10.31
N SER A 519 53.51 6.96 -10.20
CA SER A 519 54.33 6.79 -8.97
C SER A 519 53.88 5.72 -7.96
N GLY A 520 54.36 4.49 -8.13
CA GLY A 520 54.12 3.36 -7.21
C GLY A 520 54.69 3.58 -5.79
N GLY A 521 55.87 4.20 -5.64
CA GLY A 521 56.53 4.41 -4.34
C GLY A 521 55.65 5.14 -3.30
N ALA A 522 54.94 6.19 -3.73
CA ALA A 522 54.00 6.96 -2.93
C ALA A 522 52.94 6.09 -2.20
N ARG A 523 52.45 5.05 -2.89
CA ARG A 523 51.35 4.20 -2.41
C ARG A 523 51.85 3.25 -1.32
N PHE A 524 53.02 2.66 -1.52
CA PHE A 524 53.68 1.84 -0.52
C PHE A 524 53.94 2.60 0.78
N THR A 525 54.37 3.86 0.72
CA THR A 525 54.57 4.68 1.93
C THR A 525 53.26 4.86 2.71
N VAL A 526 52.14 5.17 2.05
CA VAL A 526 50.83 5.30 2.71
C VAL A 526 50.38 3.95 3.32
N ILE A 527 50.45 2.85 2.56
CA ILE A 527 50.05 1.51 3.04
C ILE A 527 50.95 1.01 4.18
N PHE A 528 52.26 1.21 4.10
CA PHE A 528 53.20 0.91 5.18
C PHE A 528 52.89 1.70 6.44
N SER A 529 52.52 2.97 6.31
CA SER A 529 52.14 3.84 7.44
C SER A 529 50.85 3.37 8.10
N LEU A 530 49.86 2.93 7.33
CA LEU A 530 48.64 2.31 7.85
C LEU A 530 48.92 0.97 8.53
N TYR A 531 49.75 0.11 7.92
CA TYR A 531 50.18 -1.19 8.48
C TYR A 531 50.92 -1.04 9.82
N LYS A 532 51.80 -0.04 9.93
CA LYS A 532 52.56 0.29 11.15
C LYS A 532 51.79 1.15 12.16
N ASP A 533 50.52 1.48 11.85
CA ASP A 533 49.67 2.41 12.59
C ASP A 533 50.32 3.78 12.90
N LEU A 534 51.21 4.24 12.02
CA LEU A 534 51.89 5.54 12.17
C LEU A 534 50.88 6.69 12.08
N PRO A 535 51.10 7.82 12.78
CA PRO A 535 50.24 8.99 12.70
C PRO A 535 50.39 9.73 11.36
N THR A 536 51.57 9.70 10.75
CA THR A 536 51.91 10.29 9.45
C THR A 536 52.83 9.36 8.64
N ALA A 537 53.19 9.77 7.43
CA ALA A 537 54.08 9.02 6.53
C ALA A 537 55.57 9.23 6.90
N PRO A 538 56.39 8.17 6.96
CA PRO A 538 57.78 8.27 7.42
C PRO A 538 58.71 9.08 6.51
N ASP A 539 58.33 9.28 5.25
CA ASP A 539 59.17 9.96 4.24
C ASP A 539 58.97 11.50 4.22
N GLY A 540 58.08 12.05 5.05
CA GLY A 540 57.93 13.50 5.26
C GLY A 540 57.35 14.32 4.09
N ASP A 541 56.92 13.70 2.99
CA ASP A 541 56.17 14.39 1.93
C ASP A 541 54.76 14.74 2.45
N PRO A 542 54.39 16.03 2.52
CA PRO A 542 53.09 16.46 3.04
C PRO A 542 51.90 15.84 2.31
N ASN A 543 52.06 15.43 1.04
CA ASN A 543 50.99 14.80 0.28
C ASN A 543 50.65 13.39 0.82
N TYR A 544 51.63 12.63 1.34
CA TYR A 544 51.40 11.28 1.87
C TYR A 544 50.96 11.32 3.34
N GLU A 545 51.49 12.25 4.14
CA GLU A 545 51.02 12.48 5.50
C GLU A 545 49.52 12.82 5.53
N ASN A 546 49.09 13.74 4.66
CA ASN A 546 47.68 14.10 4.52
C ASN A 546 46.79 12.92 4.13
N LYS A 547 47.26 11.97 3.31
CA LYS A 547 46.47 10.78 2.91
C LYS A 547 46.28 9.77 4.05
N VAL A 548 47.31 9.53 4.87
CA VAL A 548 47.17 8.71 6.09
C VAL A 548 46.16 9.36 7.06
N ILE A 549 46.21 10.69 7.19
CA ILE A 549 45.27 11.48 8.00
C ILE A 549 43.85 11.45 7.41
N ASP A 550 43.69 11.56 6.09
CA ASP A 550 42.39 11.53 5.40
C ASP A 550 41.72 10.16 5.53
N ILE A 551 42.44 9.05 5.36
CA ILE A 551 41.88 7.68 5.49
C ILE A 551 41.46 7.40 6.94
N LYS A 552 42.34 7.67 7.90
CA LYS A 552 42.02 7.56 9.34
C LYS A 552 40.89 8.54 9.72
N GLY A 553 40.85 9.71 9.07
CA GLY A 553 39.83 10.74 9.24
C GLY A 553 38.46 10.35 8.72
N PHE A 554 38.39 9.71 7.54
CA PHE A 554 37.15 9.28 6.88
C PHE A 554 36.38 8.29 7.75
N PHE A 555 37.06 7.35 8.41
CA PHE A 555 36.42 6.42 9.35
C PHE A 555 36.23 6.97 10.75
N THR A 556 36.69 8.19 11.06
CA THR A 556 36.59 8.78 12.40
C THR A 556 35.40 9.74 12.50
N PRO A 557 34.54 9.66 13.53
CA PRO A 557 33.48 10.63 13.74
C PRO A 557 34.02 12.06 13.90
N LYS A 558 33.58 12.99 13.05
CA LYS A 558 34.00 14.41 13.03
C LYS A 558 32.85 15.34 12.64
N SER A 559 32.97 16.62 12.98
CA SER A 559 32.00 17.67 12.61
C SER A 559 32.65 18.80 11.82
N ASP A 560 33.53 18.44 10.87
CA ASP A 560 34.31 19.39 10.05
C ASP A 560 33.66 19.72 8.68
N GLY A 561 32.47 19.17 8.41
CA GLY A 561 31.74 19.36 7.16
C GLY A 561 32.30 18.58 5.96
N LYS A 562 33.37 17.79 6.13
CA LYS A 562 33.90 16.90 5.08
C LYS A 562 33.12 15.58 5.05
N PRO A 563 33.07 14.88 3.90
CA PRO A 563 32.50 13.53 3.83
C PRO A 563 33.27 12.57 4.73
N HIS A 564 32.55 11.87 5.62
CA HIS A 564 33.12 10.85 6.50
C HIS A 564 32.07 9.78 6.82
N PHE A 565 32.54 8.55 7.04
CA PHE A 565 31.73 7.41 7.49
C PHE A 565 32.22 7.00 8.88
N GLY A 566 31.91 7.82 9.88
CA GLY A 566 32.47 7.70 11.22
C GLY A 566 32.06 6.40 11.93
N ILE A 567 33.04 5.62 12.36
CA ILE A 567 32.87 4.42 13.20
C ILE A 567 33.36 4.74 14.61
N LYS A 568 32.49 4.57 15.60
CA LYS A 568 32.73 4.85 17.03
C LYS A 568 33.75 3.87 17.61
N ASP A 569 33.62 2.57 17.34
CA ASP A 569 34.57 1.56 17.80
C ASP A 569 35.97 1.79 17.19
N SER A 570 36.93 2.19 18.04
CA SER A 570 38.33 2.41 17.66
C SER A 570 39.04 1.11 17.27
N ALA A 571 38.67 -0.04 17.85
CA ALA A 571 39.22 -1.33 17.46
C ALA A 571 38.64 -1.79 16.11
N PHE A 572 37.35 -1.54 15.85
CA PHE A 572 36.75 -1.86 14.55
C PHE A 572 37.30 -0.96 13.43
N ARG A 573 37.56 0.33 13.69
CA ARG A 573 38.30 1.19 12.75
C ARG A 573 39.64 0.58 12.35
N LYS A 574 40.43 0.06 13.31
CA LYS A 574 41.70 -0.62 13.00
C LYS A 574 41.51 -1.88 12.16
N LYS A 575 40.41 -2.63 12.32
CA LYS A 575 40.07 -3.79 11.46
C LYS A 575 39.76 -3.35 10.03
N ILE A 576 39.01 -2.26 9.83
CA ILE A 576 38.74 -1.70 8.50
C ILE A 576 40.04 -1.23 7.83
N THR A 577 40.91 -0.52 8.56
CA THR A 577 42.24 -0.13 8.06
C THR A 577 43.08 -1.35 7.68
N TRP A 578 43.04 -2.42 8.46
CA TRP A 578 43.73 -3.67 8.15
C TRP A 578 43.17 -4.36 6.89
N GLU A 579 41.85 -4.36 6.69
CA GLU A 579 41.24 -4.91 5.48
C GLU A 579 41.67 -4.12 4.23
N ILE A 580 41.73 -2.79 4.32
CA ILE A 580 42.28 -1.93 3.26
C ILE A 580 43.73 -2.31 2.97
N VAL A 581 44.58 -2.38 3.99
CA VAL A 581 46.00 -2.73 3.86
C VAL A 581 46.20 -4.14 3.28
N HIS A 582 45.35 -5.10 3.62
CA HIS A 582 45.42 -6.47 3.10
C HIS A 582 44.89 -6.60 1.66
N SER A 583 43.87 -5.80 1.31
CA SER A 583 43.30 -5.76 -0.04
C SER A 583 44.24 -5.05 -1.04
N PHE A 584 45.08 -4.13 -0.56
CA PHE A 584 46.11 -3.48 -1.35
C PHE A 584 47.23 -4.47 -1.71
N ARG A 585 47.27 -4.87 -2.98
CA ARG A 585 48.34 -5.71 -3.56
C ARG A 585 49.61 -4.89 -3.82
N ASP A 586 50.68 -5.58 -4.23
CA ASP A 586 51.97 -4.98 -4.63
C ASP A 586 51.87 -3.96 -5.80
N ASP A 587 50.74 -3.89 -6.51
CA ASP A 587 50.49 -2.92 -7.59
C ASP A 587 49.63 -1.71 -7.16
N GLY A 588 49.10 -1.72 -5.93
CA GLY A 588 48.24 -0.68 -5.39
C GLY A 588 46.81 -0.66 -5.93
N ASN A 589 46.33 -1.76 -6.52
CA ASN A 589 44.97 -1.92 -7.01
C ASN A 589 44.00 -2.39 -5.91
N LEU A 590 42.70 -2.13 -6.10
CA LEU A 590 41.61 -2.68 -5.29
C LEU A 590 40.50 -3.18 -6.22
N SER A 591 40.21 -4.47 -6.21
CA SER A 591 39.09 -5.03 -6.95
C SER A 591 37.74 -4.56 -6.39
N ARG A 592 36.69 -4.72 -7.20
CA ARG A 592 35.30 -4.48 -6.80
C ARG A 592 34.93 -5.23 -5.52
N ASP A 593 35.32 -6.51 -5.42
CA ASP A 593 34.91 -7.39 -4.32
C ASP A 593 35.61 -7.02 -3.00
N GLU A 594 36.85 -6.53 -3.08
CA GLU A 594 37.60 -5.97 -1.94
C GLU A 594 36.95 -4.66 -1.46
N LEU A 595 36.58 -3.75 -2.36
CA LEU A 595 35.83 -2.53 -2.03
C LEU A 595 34.45 -2.83 -1.44
N ASP A 596 33.73 -3.79 -2.01
CA ASP A 596 32.43 -4.25 -1.52
C ASP A 596 32.56 -4.81 -0.10
N ARG A 597 33.58 -5.63 0.17
CA ARG A 597 33.88 -6.17 1.51
C ARG A 597 34.17 -5.07 2.53
N ILE A 598 35.00 -4.09 2.20
CA ILE A 598 35.33 -2.93 3.06
C ILE A 598 34.06 -2.14 3.39
N PHE A 599 33.21 -1.87 2.38
CA PHE A 599 31.92 -1.20 2.58
C PHE A 599 30.99 -2.01 3.49
N GLU A 600 30.79 -3.31 3.22
CA GLU A 600 29.90 -4.16 4.02
C GLU A 600 30.38 -4.31 5.48
N MET A 601 31.70 -4.33 5.72
CA MET A 601 32.26 -4.30 7.07
C MET A 601 31.92 -3.00 7.80
N ALA A 602 32.11 -1.85 7.15
CA ALA A 602 31.77 -0.55 7.72
C ALA A 602 30.26 -0.41 7.96
N TRP A 603 29.43 -0.79 6.98
CA TRP A 603 27.97 -0.69 7.04
C TRP A 603 27.37 -1.57 8.16
N LYS A 604 27.84 -2.81 8.29
CA LYS A 604 27.41 -3.73 9.37
C LYS A 604 27.80 -3.23 10.76
N GLN A 605 28.88 -2.46 10.89
CA GLN A 605 29.22 -1.81 12.14
C GLN A 605 28.34 -0.57 12.38
N ALA A 606 28.10 0.25 11.35
CA ALA A 606 27.21 1.41 11.45
C ALA A 606 25.77 1.02 11.85
N ILE A 607 25.22 -0.09 11.36
CA ILE A 607 23.89 -0.60 11.76
C ILE A 607 23.81 -0.87 13.27
N LYS A 608 24.89 -1.40 13.88
CA LYS A 608 24.97 -1.66 15.33
C LYS A 608 25.09 -0.37 16.10
N GLU A 609 26.00 0.51 15.70
CA GLU A 609 26.28 1.77 16.40
C GLU A 609 25.08 2.73 16.32
N GLU A 610 24.35 2.77 15.20
CA GLU A 610 23.09 3.52 15.06
C GLU A 610 21.98 2.95 15.97
N ALA A 611 21.95 1.62 16.19
CA ALA A 611 21.01 0.98 17.11
C ALA A 611 21.37 1.22 18.60
N GLU A 612 22.63 1.50 18.93
CA GLU A 612 23.04 1.97 20.27
C GLU A 612 22.69 3.45 20.50
N GLY A 613 22.74 4.26 19.45
CA GLY A 613 22.38 5.67 19.49
C GLY A 613 22.86 6.42 18.24
N PRO A 614 21.95 7.03 17.45
CA PRO A 614 22.33 7.76 16.24
C PRO A 614 23.17 9.01 16.56
N SER A 615 24.06 9.39 15.63
CA SER A 615 24.92 10.58 15.75
C SER A 615 25.18 11.20 14.39
N ALA A 616 25.14 12.54 14.31
CA ALA A 616 25.33 13.30 13.07
C ALA A 616 26.66 13.03 12.35
N SER A 617 27.66 12.51 13.05
CA SER A 617 29.00 12.25 12.53
C SER A 617 29.34 10.76 12.35
N MET A 618 28.34 9.87 12.33
CA MET A 618 28.55 8.42 12.34
C MET A 618 27.84 7.69 11.20
N GLY A 619 28.51 6.68 10.63
CA GLY A 619 27.97 5.87 9.55
C GLY A 619 27.44 6.71 8.38
N PRO A 620 26.25 6.42 7.84
CA PRO A 620 25.66 7.16 6.72
C PRO A 620 25.35 8.63 7.04
N MET A 621 25.22 9.00 8.32
CA MET A 621 24.88 10.37 8.77
C MET A 621 25.95 11.38 8.33
N GLY A 622 27.22 11.00 8.40
CA GLY A 622 28.35 11.81 7.95
C GLY A 622 28.47 11.92 6.42
N LEU A 623 27.74 11.08 5.68
CA LEU A 623 27.72 11.09 4.21
C LEU A 623 26.47 11.77 3.62
N ILE A 624 25.31 11.78 4.29
CA ILE A 624 24.03 12.14 3.67
C ILE A 624 23.99 13.59 3.11
N ASN A 625 24.57 14.56 3.83
CA ASN A 625 24.65 15.95 3.37
C ASN A 625 25.55 16.11 2.13
N PRO A 626 26.84 15.68 2.14
CA PRO A 626 27.70 15.80 0.97
C PRO A 626 27.30 14.86 -0.18
N LEU A 627 26.64 13.71 0.09
CA LEU A 627 26.02 12.86 -0.93
C LEU A 627 24.96 13.63 -1.72
N PHE A 628 24.06 14.33 -1.03
CA PHE A 628 23.04 15.16 -1.67
C PHE A 628 23.65 16.28 -2.52
N ASP A 629 24.67 16.97 -2.00
CA ASP A 629 25.37 18.04 -2.72
C ASP A 629 26.11 17.54 -3.96
N GLU A 630 26.70 16.34 -3.89
CA GLU A 630 27.35 15.70 -5.03
C GLU A 630 26.35 15.22 -6.07
N ALA A 631 25.22 14.66 -5.63
CA ALA A 631 24.14 14.25 -6.51
C ALA A 631 23.55 15.42 -7.31
N GLN A 632 23.40 16.63 -6.73
CA GLN A 632 22.90 17.78 -7.49
C GLN A 632 23.78 18.18 -8.69
N LYS A 633 25.11 17.98 -8.60
CA LYS A 633 26.04 18.28 -9.70
C LYS A 633 25.80 17.42 -10.94
N ASN A 634 25.25 16.22 -10.76
CA ASN A 634 24.88 15.32 -11.86
C ASN A 634 23.70 15.85 -12.70
N PHE A 635 22.97 16.86 -12.22
CA PHE A 635 21.85 17.50 -12.95
C PHE A 635 22.22 18.88 -13.48
N ASP A 636 22.92 19.70 -12.68
CA ASP A 636 23.12 21.11 -12.99
C ASP A 636 24.28 21.38 -13.99
N SER A 637 25.27 20.47 -14.14
CA SER A 637 26.48 20.77 -14.94
C SER A 637 27.27 19.62 -15.57
N SER A 638 26.99 18.35 -15.26
CA SER A 638 27.86 17.25 -15.76
C SER A 638 27.56 16.79 -17.20
N PRO A 639 28.56 16.75 -18.11
CA PRO A 639 28.41 16.17 -19.45
C PRO A 639 28.30 14.64 -19.44
N LYS A 640 28.66 13.97 -18.32
CA LYS A 640 28.51 12.53 -18.10
C LYS A 640 27.74 12.29 -16.81
N LYS A 641 26.59 11.60 -16.86
CA LYS A 641 25.85 11.25 -15.65
C LYS A 641 26.55 10.11 -14.91
N LEU A 642 26.75 10.29 -13.60
CA LEU A 642 27.30 9.30 -12.69
C LEU A 642 26.18 8.67 -11.85
N GLY A 643 26.38 7.42 -11.43
CA GLY A 643 25.50 6.69 -10.51
C GLY A 643 25.60 7.16 -9.06
N ILE A 644 25.65 8.48 -8.83
CA ILE A 644 25.56 9.11 -7.50
C ILE A 644 24.21 9.84 -7.46
N PHE A 645 23.35 9.41 -6.55
CA PHE A 645 21.96 9.83 -6.51
C PHE A 645 21.61 10.51 -5.19
N SER A 646 20.53 11.30 -5.21
CA SER A 646 20.01 11.93 -4.01
C SER A 646 19.47 10.87 -3.03
N PRO A 647 19.65 11.05 -1.71
CA PRO A 647 18.96 10.27 -0.67
C PRO A 647 17.51 9.96 -1.03
N GLU A 648 17.16 8.67 -1.17
CA GLU A 648 15.82 8.20 -1.52
C GLU A 648 15.44 7.00 -0.66
N ILE A 649 14.20 6.96 -0.15
CA ILE A 649 13.53 5.71 0.27
C ILE A 649 12.58 5.27 -0.84
N THR A 650 12.66 4.00 -1.23
CA THR A 650 11.80 3.42 -2.26
C THR A 650 10.87 2.37 -1.70
N ILE A 651 9.58 2.61 -1.88
CA ILE A 651 8.51 1.70 -1.47
C ILE A 651 7.79 1.25 -2.75
N ASN A 652 7.78 -0.05 -3.01
CA ASN A 652 7.13 -0.64 -4.17
C ASN A 652 5.95 -1.51 -3.73
N ALA A 653 4.89 -0.86 -3.25
CA ALA A 653 3.73 -1.53 -2.69
C ALA A 653 2.48 -0.66 -2.82
N SER A 654 1.32 -1.30 -2.87
CA SER A 654 0.08 -0.61 -2.53
C SER A 654 -0.08 -0.53 -1.01
N LEU A 655 -0.35 0.67 -0.49
CA LEU A 655 -0.45 0.99 0.93
C LEU A 655 -1.91 1.33 1.26
N VAL A 656 -2.48 0.70 2.29
CA VAL A 656 -3.86 0.91 2.71
C VAL A 656 -3.97 1.03 4.22
N SER A 657 -4.39 2.20 4.72
CA SER A 657 -4.67 2.46 6.13
C SER A 657 -6.15 2.78 6.36
N THR A 658 -6.67 2.53 7.56
CA THR A 658 -8.05 2.90 7.94
C THR A 658 -8.12 4.12 8.84
N THR A 659 -7.05 4.43 9.59
CA THR A 659 -7.04 5.54 10.54
C THR A 659 -7.17 6.90 9.85
N ARG A 660 -8.05 7.75 10.39
CA ARG A 660 -8.22 9.16 10.03
C ARG A 660 -6.94 9.95 10.23
N ARG A 661 -6.73 10.97 9.39
CA ARG A 661 -5.55 11.83 9.46
C ARG A 661 -5.53 12.57 10.80
N SER A 662 -4.52 12.29 11.63
CA SER A 662 -4.25 13.01 12.87
C SER A 662 -2.77 13.32 12.93
N ALA A 663 -2.47 14.52 12.42
CA ALA A 663 -1.16 15.12 12.32
C ALA A 663 -1.33 16.64 12.34
N THR A 664 -0.23 17.39 12.51
CA THR A 664 -0.26 18.85 12.28
C THR A 664 -0.64 19.10 10.83
N TRP A 665 -1.90 19.53 10.62
CA TRP A 665 -2.50 19.55 9.30
C TRP A 665 -3.50 20.70 9.14
N LYS A 666 -3.42 21.39 8.01
CA LYS A 666 -4.37 22.40 7.56
C LYS A 666 -4.51 22.27 6.04
N ALA A 667 -5.73 22.32 5.51
CA ALA A 667 -5.93 22.37 4.06
C ALA A 667 -5.28 23.63 3.44
N ALA A 668 -4.95 23.57 2.15
CA ALA A 668 -4.32 24.66 1.40
C ALA A 668 -2.88 24.96 1.86
N ASN A 669 -2.38 26.18 1.62
CA ASN A 669 -0.98 26.52 1.85
C ASN A 669 -0.68 26.62 3.36
N GLY A 670 -0.04 25.57 3.90
CA GLY A 670 0.19 25.37 5.33
C GLY A 670 1.61 24.91 5.62
N ASN A 671 2.45 25.83 6.11
CA ASN A 671 3.90 25.65 6.27
C ASN A 671 4.35 24.52 7.23
N GLN A 672 3.42 23.84 7.91
CA GLN A 672 3.67 22.82 8.94
C GLN A 672 2.83 21.55 8.72
N LYS A 673 2.43 21.27 7.48
CA LYS A 673 1.74 20.02 7.12
C LYS A 673 2.66 18.81 7.31
N VAL A 674 2.15 17.81 8.01
CA VAL A 674 2.85 16.55 8.31
C VAL A 674 1.98 15.38 7.83
N PHE A 675 2.63 14.32 7.32
CA PHE A 675 1.99 13.08 6.89
C PHE A 675 2.31 11.92 7.84
N ASP A 676 1.96 10.69 7.49
CA ASP A 676 2.18 9.50 8.33
C ASP A 676 3.66 9.03 8.23
N GLU A 677 4.59 9.87 8.68
CA GLU A 677 6.04 9.69 8.49
C GLU A 677 6.88 10.05 9.74
N ILE A 678 8.04 9.41 9.86
CA ILE A 678 9.08 9.68 10.86
C ILE A 678 10.39 9.89 10.10
N GLY A 679 10.93 11.10 10.16
CA GLY A 679 11.97 11.61 9.28
C GLY A 679 13.33 11.92 9.91
N ASN A 680 13.39 12.05 11.25
CA ASN A 680 14.57 12.43 12.02
C ASN A 680 14.87 11.39 13.10
N ALA A 681 16.14 11.27 13.51
CA ALA A 681 16.55 10.33 14.55
C ALA A 681 16.16 10.85 15.94
N PRO A 682 15.33 10.12 16.72
CA PRO A 682 15.23 10.37 18.14
C PRO A 682 16.52 9.89 18.82
N ALA A 683 17.38 10.80 19.27
CA ALA A 683 18.53 10.46 20.10
C ALA A 683 18.09 10.21 21.56
N ASN A 684 17.04 10.91 22.00
CA ASN A 684 16.19 10.58 23.14
C ASN A 684 14.83 11.29 22.95
N THR A 685 13.96 11.28 23.96
CA THR A 685 12.60 11.88 23.90
C THR A 685 12.59 13.37 23.53
N ASP A 686 13.63 14.11 23.91
CA ASP A 686 13.72 15.57 23.81
C ASP A 686 14.75 16.05 22.77
N ASN A 687 15.62 15.15 22.28
CA ASN A 687 16.72 15.46 21.37
C ASN A 687 16.55 14.76 20.02
N ILE A 688 16.38 15.55 18.97
CA ILE A 688 16.08 15.11 17.61
C ILE A 688 17.27 15.46 16.70
N LEU A 689 17.84 14.45 16.05
CA LEU A 689 18.91 14.61 15.07
C LEU A 689 18.31 14.70 13.66
N GLU A 690 18.26 15.92 13.13
CA GLU A 690 17.83 16.20 11.76
C GLU A 690 19.00 15.96 10.78
N TYR A 691 18.79 15.06 9.81
CA TYR A 691 19.83 14.62 8.88
C TYR A 691 20.12 15.64 7.77
N LEU A 692 19.05 16.17 7.20
CA LEU A 692 19.05 17.11 6.08
C LEU A 692 18.17 18.30 6.46
N LYS A 693 18.63 19.49 6.11
CA LYS A 693 17.88 20.74 6.24
C LYS A 693 17.65 21.32 4.85
N PRO A 694 16.50 21.98 4.59
CA PRO A 694 16.27 22.72 3.36
C PRO A 694 17.47 23.63 3.01
N PRO A 695 17.93 23.67 1.75
CA PRO A 695 17.28 23.14 0.55
C PRO A 695 17.55 21.64 0.26
N ARG A 696 18.21 20.91 1.16
CA ARG A 696 18.40 19.45 1.02
C ARG A 696 17.15 18.68 1.42
N PHE A 697 16.95 17.50 0.83
CA PHE A 697 15.80 16.64 1.09
C PHE A 697 16.10 15.15 0.86
N ILE A 698 15.30 14.30 1.50
CA ILE A 698 15.12 12.89 1.18
C ILE A 698 13.97 12.78 0.16
N ILE A 699 14.13 11.95 -0.87
CA ILE A 699 13.05 11.58 -1.76
C ILE A 699 12.28 10.43 -1.12
N GLU A 700 10.97 10.57 -0.98
CA GLU A 700 10.12 9.48 -0.50
C GLU A 700 9.25 8.98 -1.65
N ARG A 701 9.65 7.86 -2.26
CA ARG A 701 9.03 7.36 -3.48
C ARG A 701 8.15 6.15 -3.22
N VAL A 702 6.85 6.28 -3.50
CA VAL A 702 5.93 5.14 -3.55
C VAL A 702 5.60 4.83 -5.01
N TYR A 703 6.01 3.64 -5.45
CA TYR A 703 5.47 2.97 -6.63
C TYR A 703 4.27 2.13 -6.18
N GLY A 704 3.10 2.43 -6.74
CA GLY A 704 1.83 1.88 -6.29
C GLY A 704 0.92 2.93 -5.65
N SER A 705 -0.17 2.43 -5.10
CA SER A 705 -1.30 3.24 -4.62
C SER A 705 -1.15 3.56 -3.13
N GLU A 706 -1.38 4.82 -2.72
CA GLU A 706 -1.45 5.19 -1.30
C GLU A 706 -2.89 5.54 -0.93
N ILE A 707 -3.46 4.76 0.00
CA ILE A 707 -4.89 4.76 0.31
C ILE A 707 -5.10 4.93 1.81
N ARG A 708 -5.88 5.95 2.18
CA ARG A 708 -6.49 6.11 3.50
C ARG A 708 -7.99 5.92 3.37
N ILE A 709 -8.58 5.02 4.15
CA ILE A 709 -10.03 4.74 4.13
C ILE A 709 -10.78 5.70 5.06
N ALA A 710 -10.10 6.20 6.10
CA ALA A 710 -10.59 7.18 7.06
C ALA A 710 -11.91 6.74 7.74
N THR A 711 -11.84 5.57 8.40
CA THR A 711 -12.92 4.92 9.14
C THR A 711 -12.55 4.56 10.58
N GLY A 712 -11.26 4.48 10.91
CA GLY A 712 -10.77 4.32 12.29
C GLY A 712 -10.35 5.65 12.91
N GLU A 713 -10.56 5.80 14.22
CA GLU A 713 -10.02 6.96 14.96
C GLU A 713 -8.53 6.77 15.31
N PRO A 714 -7.75 7.85 15.43
CA PRO A 714 -6.33 7.81 15.70
C PRO A 714 -6.02 7.66 17.20
N LYS A 715 -5.02 6.83 17.55
CA LYS A 715 -4.57 6.64 18.95
C LYS A 715 -3.69 7.77 19.48
N TYR A 716 -2.83 8.29 18.62
CA TYR A 716 -1.84 9.34 18.92
C TYR A 716 -1.84 10.38 17.80
N PHE A 717 -1.18 11.51 18.04
CA PHE A 717 -1.10 12.66 17.13
C PHE A 717 0.32 12.85 16.60
N ILE A 718 0.48 12.97 15.27
CA ILE A 718 1.78 13.19 14.64
C ILE A 718 2.08 14.70 14.60
N SER A 719 2.82 15.20 15.58
CA SER A 719 3.10 16.64 15.70
C SER A 719 4.02 17.22 14.63
N GLY A 720 4.83 16.37 13.96
CA GLY A 720 5.88 16.80 13.03
C GLY A 720 7.27 16.92 13.63
N ASN A 721 7.39 16.87 14.97
CA ASN A 721 8.69 16.98 15.66
C ASN A 721 9.72 16.00 15.09
N PHE A 722 9.31 14.74 14.92
CA PHE A 722 10.17 13.69 14.40
C PHE A 722 10.11 13.55 12.88
N SER A 723 9.24 14.28 12.18
CA SER A 723 9.06 14.19 10.72
C SER A 723 9.99 15.14 9.96
N GLY A 724 10.27 16.33 10.49
CA GLY A 724 11.16 17.31 9.84
C GLY A 724 10.52 18.01 8.64
N THR A 725 11.34 18.73 7.86
CA THR A 725 10.85 19.55 6.71
C THR A 725 11.48 19.18 5.36
N ALA A 726 12.42 18.23 5.36
CA ALA A 726 13.31 17.92 4.25
C ALA A 726 12.82 16.73 3.40
N PHE A 727 11.54 16.74 2.97
CA PHE A 727 10.92 15.61 2.25
C PHE A 727 10.32 15.99 0.90
N LEU A 728 10.74 15.28 -0.15
CA LEU A 728 10.18 15.36 -1.50
C LEU A 728 9.45 14.05 -1.81
N ARG A 729 8.13 14.02 -1.60
CA ARG A 729 7.34 12.80 -1.78
C ARG A 729 6.92 12.66 -3.25
N ARG A 730 7.15 11.50 -3.83
CA ARG A 730 6.84 11.16 -5.22
C ARG A 730 5.93 9.95 -5.25
N ARG A 731 4.87 10.00 -6.07
CA ARG A 731 3.85 8.96 -6.19
C ARG A 731 3.67 8.58 -7.66
N ILE A 732 3.90 7.32 -7.98
CA ILE A 732 3.88 6.80 -9.35
C ILE A 732 3.03 5.54 -9.36
N TRP A 733 1.95 5.51 -10.14
CA TRP A 733 1.11 4.33 -10.24
C TRP A 733 1.83 3.24 -11.04
N ASP A 734 1.95 2.05 -10.46
CA ASP A 734 2.60 0.90 -11.10
C ASP A 734 1.55 -0.21 -11.37
N PRO A 735 1.15 -0.44 -12.63
CA PRO A 735 0.14 -1.46 -12.98
C PRO A 735 0.55 -2.87 -12.55
N SER A 736 1.85 -3.14 -12.45
CA SER A 736 2.35 -4.49 -12.18
C SER A 736 1.93 -4.98 -10.79
N LEU A 737 1.90 -4.08 -9.80
CA LEU A 737 1.57 -4.37 -8.40
C LEU A 737 0.13 -4.86 -8.20
N THR A 738 -0.75 -4.62 -9.17
CA THR A 738 -2.16 -5.05 -9.14
C THR A 738 -2.56 -5.81 -10.42
N GLY A 739 -1.58 -6.26 -11.21
CA GLY A 739 -1.74 -6.85 -12.54
C GLY A 739 -1.35 -8.33 -12.64
N GLY A 740 -2.11 -9.10 -13.45
CA GLY A 740 -1.77 -10.47 -13.85
C GLY A 740 -1.50 -11.43 -12.70
N ALA A 741 -0.51 -12.32 -12.89
CA ALA A 741 -0.09 -13.32 -11.89
C ALA A 741 0.34 -12.69 -10.54
N TYR A 742 0.74 -11.42 -10.53
CA TYR A 742 1.28 -10.69 -9.38
C TYR A 742 0.20 -9.99 -8.55
N GLN A 743 -1.08 -10.21 -8.88
CA GLN A 743 -2.19 -9.71 -8.10
C GLN A 743 -2.12 -10.23 -6.65
N PRO A 744 -2.17 -9.33 -5.63
CA PRO A 744 -2.19 -9.69 -4.21
C PRO A 744 -3.34 -10.64 -3.87
N LYS A 745 -3.14 -11.52 -2.87
CA LYS A 745 -4.06 -12.63 -2.59
C LYS A 745 -5.41 -12.18 -2.02
N ALA A 746 -5.47 -11.01 -1.41
CA ALA A 746 -6.70 -10.46 -0.85
C ALA A 746 -6.80 -8.95 -1.11
N LEU A 747 -7.47 -8.59 -2.20
CA LEU A 747 -7.84 -7.21 -2.50
C LEU A 747 -9.22 -6.89 -1.91
N PRO A 748 -9.39 -5.82 -1.12
CA PRO A 748 -10.71 -5.27 -0.80
C PRO A 748 -11.39 -4.66 -2.03
N PHE A 749 -12.72 -4.70 -2.02
CA PHE A 749 -13.58 -4.12 -3.06
C PHE A 749 -14.70 -3.27 -2.45
N VAL A 750 -15.20 -2.32 -3.24
CA VAL A 750 -16.38 -1.51 -2.99
C VAL A 750 -17.46 -1.94 -3.97
N PHE A 751 -18.73 -1.95 -3.53
CA PHE A 751 -19.87 -2.35 -4.34
C PHE A 751 -20.86 -1.19 -4.44
N ASN A 752 -20.96 -0.57 -5.60
CA ASN A 752 -21.87 0.55 -5.88
C ASN A 752 -23.10 0.06 -6.65
N LEU A 753 -24.29 0.49 -6.25
CA LEU A 753 -25.51 0.27 -7.04
C LEU A 753 -25.55 1.28 -8.20
N LEU A 754 -25.41 0.83 -9.45
CA LEU A 754 -25.46 1.73 -10.62
C LEU A 754 -26.88 2.02 -11.08
N THR A 755 -27.71 0.98 -11.10
CA THR A 755 -29.11 1.06 -11.48
C THR A 755 -29.87 -0.08 -10.83
N PHE A 756 -31.12 0.19 -10.46
CA PHE A 756 -32.11 -0.81 -10.10
C PHE A 756 -33.39 -0.60 -10.91
N ARG A 757 -34.14 -1.67 -11.13
CA ARG A 757 -35.47 -1.66 -11.75
C ARG A 757 -36.37 -2.61 -10.99
N GLU A 758 -37.59 -2.16 -10.70
CA GLU A 758 -38.66 -2.98 -10.17
C GLU A 758 -39.59 -3.39 -11.32
N ASP A 759 -39.88 -4.69 -11.43
CA ASP A 759 -40.92 -5.23 -12.30
C ASP A 759 -41.98 -5.98 -11.47
N THR A 760 -43.23 -6.00 -11.91
CA THR A 760 -44.20 -7.02 -11.46
C THR A 760 -43.77 -8.40 -11.97
N ALA A 761 -43.87 -9.42 -11.12
CA ALA A 761 -43.60 -10.81 -11.46
C ALA A 761 -44.87 -11.66 -11.35
N THR A 762 -44.83 -12.87 -11.87
CA THR A 762 -45.88 -13.89 -11.72
C THR A 762 -45.49 -14.96 -10.69
N LYS A 763 -46.49 -15.63 -10.10
CA LYS A 763 -46.27 -16.81 -9.26
C LYS A 763 -45.41 -17.88 -9.95
N LYS A 764 -45.66 -18.15 -11.24
CA LYS A 764 -44.89 -19.11 -12.04
C LYS A 764 -43.42 -18.71 -12.18
N GLU A 765 -43.12 -17.42 -12.33
CA GLU A 765 -41.74 -16.94 -12.30
C GLU A 765 -41.12 -17.14 -10.91
N PHE A 766 -41.82 -16.79 -9.83
CA PHE A 766 -41.33 -16.97 -8.46
C PHE A 766 -41.07 -18.44 -8.11
N ASP A 767 -41.96 -19.35 -8.50
CA ASP A 767 -41.84 -20.79 -8.20
C ASP A 767 -40.68 -21.44 -8.97
N ASN A 768 -40.46 -21.03 -10.23
CA ASN A 768 -39.38 -21.53 -11.10
C ASN A 768 -38.02 -20.83 -10.90
N PHE A 769 -37.97 -19.77 -10.09
CA PHE A 769 -36.74 -19.06 -9.72
C PHE A 769 -35.92 -19.87 -8.71
#